data_AF-A0A1V9Z184-F1
#
_entry.id   AF-A0A1V9Z184-F1
#
_cell.length_a   1.000
_cell.length_b   1.000
_cell.length_c   1.000
_cell.angle_alpha   90.00
_cell.angle_beta   90.00
_cell.angle_gamma   90.00
#
_symmetry.space_group_name_H-M   'P 1'
#
loop_
_entity.id
_entity.type
_entity.pdbx_description
1 polymer ?
#
loop_
_entity_poly.entity_id
_entity_poly.type
_entity_poly.pdbx_seq_one_letter_code
_entity_poly.pdbx_strand_id
1 'polypeptide(L)'
;MGAVHSRVALPQPIVDAPKGTAASEVSLEEHLEPVAEASSTVRPPCANTALVDLNTADSNELASLPGIGPVLSQRIVTHRPYASAEELLSVPGVGQRKFALLHRYLAPIAPESIATEYGPYHRSSLSSADGAPTFVVATWNIRNISRKKATAALEKLIEIMEAYDLIALQEIRDVLVLKRLKHLMRGWDFIASSGVGPASSHHKEHFAYFYRKAKWTRPIPVAVDETLAAGITRRPFVVRAQTHCGQCTVVLINVHVVFGRQAGPRRKEIDAIHAVTAAVDEDAPVVLLGDFNLAPFDVGLAAHGWEPLVRAPSATTVFGNLFDNIWLRRGASSSPFCRVDSGVDRIDHRYFPESASGVKATALAARRQCSAELSDHCPVYMALYLTPALATPANEHKLGHRLARFRCRCAWLQFESTAMKVIGLAVLAAVGVAEDWDAQAEAIVAKMTPAQWIGQMAQVNIGFILDGNNKLSTDAVTQCAKAGVGSFLNGVMSAPQWRSMITQIQQIYAANGAPPVLFGLDSVHGANYVNGAVLSPQQINKGASFNPTLVQQSAYITARDSAAGGLNWVFSPGVDVTTHKRWSRVYESFGEDPYLSSVLGQAAVTGIQSMPGVAATLKHFIGYGATSSGDDRGPAYLSDYEVLNYHAPPFIAAVAAGALSIMSSYVSNNGVPMVANTPLTVNLLRNDMGFNGVLVTDWEDIYNLNNVHHIVSNNQDAVGLSMAKSSVDMSMIPYDLSFIGFAQNLLNSGKTPASRFRESAKRIIKLKLKLGLFSTPVPGASAVSLVGSETDRQAALEMARESIVLLKNKNSALPLKSQPRIFLTGPSMDDVGLLCGGWTQQWQGVMGNDKFPGYQSIKGALLNMYSDKSKITSMRGIDINGVATDPLATAKAMAQAAEYTIVVVGEAPYAEMVGNIPDAT
;
A
#
# COMPACT_ATOMS: atom_id res chain seq x y z
N MET A 1 49.86 24.39 22.12
CA MET A 1 49.92 25.42 23.18
C MET A 1 48.61 25.39 23.97
N GLY A 2 48.68 25.34 25.30
CA GLY A 2 47.64 25.82 26.22
C GLY A 2 46.42 24.93 26.49
N ALA A 3 46.53 24.09 27.52
CA ALA A 3 45.43 23.36 28.14
C ALA A 3 44.66 24.22 29.16
N VAL A 4 43.35 24.00 29.33
CA VAL A 4 42.63 24.23 30.59
C VAL A 4 41.60 23.11 30.80
N HIS A 5 41.87 22.26 31.78
CA HIS A 5 40.91 21.31 32.35
C HIS A 5 40.02 22.03 33.37
N SER A 6 38.71 21.78 33.33
CA SER A 6 37.86 21.92 34.52
C SER A 6 37.05 20.64 34.69
N ARG A 7 37.22 20.01 35.86
CA ARG A 7 36.46 18.84 36.32
C ARG A 7 35.15 19.33 36.92
N VAL A 8 34.02 18.76 36.52
CA VAL A 8 32.74 18.92 37.22
C VAL A 8 32.35 17.56 37.79
N ALA A 9 31.93 17.57 39.06
CA ALA A 9 31.66 16.43 39.90
C ALA A 9 30.34 15.73 39.56
N LEU A 10 30.32 14.40 39.66
CA LEU A 10 29.13 13.54 39.58
C LEU A 10 28.35 13.58 40.92
N PRO A 11 27.00 13.65 40.93
CA PRO A 11 26.21 13.35 42.11
C PRO A 11 25.86 11.85 42.21
N GLN A 12 25.95 11.32 43.43
CA GLN A 12 25.55 9.97 43.86
C GLN A 12 24.01 9.80 43.94
N PRO A 13 23.48 8.57 43.87
CA PRO A 13 22.04 8.30 43.76
C PRO A 13 21.32 8.33 45.12
N ILE A 14 20.10 8.90 45.14
CA ILE A 14 19.20 8.83 46.30
C ILE A 14 18.24 7.66 46.10
N VAL A 15 18.34 6.70 47.01
CA VAL A 15 17.41 5.59 47.22
C VAL A 15 16.40 6.07 48.26
N ASP A 16 15.10 5.94 48.01
CA ASP A 16 14.13 5.61 49.07
C ASP A 16 12.75 5.27 48.48
N ALA A 17 12.24 4.11 48.91
CA ALA A 17 10.89 3.64 48.67
C ALA A 17 10.13 3.60 50.00
N PRO A 18 8.79 3.75 49.99
CA PRO A 18 7.99 3.06 51.00
C PRO A 18 6.89 2.18 50.40
N LYS A 19 6.70 1.07 51.10
CA LYS A 19 5.68 0.03 50.92
C LYS A 19 4.30 0.49 51.43
N GLY A 20 3.26 0.06 50.71
CA GLY A 20 2.20 -0.78 51.29
C GLY A 20 0.86 -0.15 51.68
N THR A 21 -0.19 -0.95 51.44
CA THR A 21 -1.61 -0.92 51.91
C THR A 21 -2.61 -0.31 50.93
N ALA A 22 -3.87 -0.75 50.84
CA ALA A 22 -4.56 -2.01 51.10
C ALA A 22 -5.86 -1.95 50.26
N ALA A 23 -6.35 -3.09 49.78
CA ALA A 23 -7.60 -3.18 49.01
C ALA A 23 -8.83 -3.05 49.92
N SER A 24 -9.88 -2.36 49.42
CA SER A 24 -11.26 -2.59 49.84
C SER A 24 -12.20 -2.38 48.65
N GLU A 25 -12.97 -3.42 48.36
CA GLU A 25 -14.19 -3.44 47.53
C GLU A 25 -15.29 -2.65 48.23
N VAL A 26 -16.23 -2.02 47.49
CA VAL A 26 -17.68 -2.00 47.80
C VAL A 26 -18.49 -1.52 46.57
N SER A 27 -19.41 -2.41 46.18
CA SER A 27 -20.72 -2.35 45.48
C SER A 27 -21.15 -1.22 44.53
N LEU A 28 -21.64 -1.68 43.37
CA LEU A 28 -22.60 -1.05 42.46
C LEU A 28 -24.03 -1.12 43.02
N GLU A 29 -24.78 -0.03 42.95
CA GLU A 29 -26.25 -0.07 42.85
C GLU A 29 -26.76 1.09 41.98
N GLU A 30 -27.62 0.73 41.04
CA GLU A 30 -28.30 1.57 40.04
C GLU A 30 -29.42 2.38 40.69
N HIS A 31 -29.64 3.63 40.24
CA HIS A 31 -30.97 4.25 40.25
C HIS A 31 -31.19 5.07 38.97
N LEU A 32 -32.28 4.74 38.27
CA LEU A 32 -32.81 5.39 37.07
C LEU A 32 -34.05 6.23 37.40
N GLU A 33 -34.29 7.21 36.52
CA GLU A 33 -35.53 7.98 36.21
C GLU A 33 -35.66 9.42 36.77
N PRO A 34 -36.44 10.31 36.12
CA PRO A 34 -36.64 10.55 34.68
C PRO A 34 -36.51 12.06 34.30
N VAL A 35 -36.37 12.39 33.01
CA VAL A 35 -36.30 13.79 32.53
C VAL A 35 -37.66 14.28 32.03
N ALA A 36 -38.13 15.38 32.60
CA ALA A 36 -39.31 16.13 32.19
C ALA A 36 -39.01 17.14 31.06
N GLU A 37 -39.99 17.35 30.18
CA GLU A 37 -39.99 18.24 29.02
C GLU A 37 -39.91 19.74 29.40
N ALA A 38 -39.25 20.53 28.54
CA ALA A 38 -39.30 21.98 28.58
C ALA A 38 -39.72 22.58 27.23
N SER A 39 -40.77 23.40 27.35
CA SER A 39 -41.52 24.18 26.38
C SER A 39 -40.70 25.18 25.54
N SER A 40 -41.18 25.33 24.31
CA SER A 40 -40.83 26.30 23.26
C SER A 40 -41.07 27.77 23.63
N THR A 41 -40.19 28.66 23.13
CA THR A 41 -40.61 30.00 22.66
C THR A 41 -39.93 30.32 21.33
N VAL A 42 -40.75 30.55 20.31
CA VAL A 42 -40.40 30.89 18.92
C VAL A 42 -40.58 32.41 18.73
N ARG A 43 -39.65 33.06 18.02
CA ARG A 43 -39.89 34.36 17.36
C ARG A 43 -40.18 34.14 15.86
N PRO A 44 -41.10 34.91 15.24
CA PRO A 44 -41.57 34.71 13.87
C PRO A 44 -40.70 35.42 12.80
N PRO A 45 -40.95 35.14 11.50
CA PRO A 45 -39.95 35.21 10.43
C PRO A 45 -40.14 36.40 9.46
N CYS A 46 -39.03 36.84 8.85
CA CYS A 46 -38.97 37.59 7.58
C CYS A 46 -37.54 37.39 7.03
N ALA A 47 -37.25 37.14 5.75
CA ALA A 47 -38.03 37.06 4.52
C ALA A 47 -37.24 36.21 3.48
N ASN A 48 -37.96 35.54 2.57
CA ASN A 48 -37.50 34.87 1.33
C ASN A 48 -36.03 34.39 1.27
N THR A 49 -35.78 33.14 1.69
CA THR A 49 -34.61 32.36 1.24
C THR A 49 -35.13 31.24 0.34
N ALA A 50 -34.62 31.16 -0.90
CA ALA A 50 -34.90 30.03 -1.78
C ALA A 50 -34.46 28.74 -1.08
N LEU A 51 -35.27 27.68 -1.18
CA LEU A 51 -34.95 26.39 -0.58
C LEU A 51 -33.67 25.82 -1.22
N VAL A 52 -32.75 25.32 -0.39
CA VAL A 52 -31.42 24.87 -0.81
C VAL A 52 -31.44 23.37 -1.08
N ASP A 53 -31.08 22.95 -2.30
CA ASP A 53 -30.96 21.53 -2.67
C ASP A 53 -29.63 20.96 -2.17
N LEU A 54 -29.70 19.96 -1.28
CA LEU A 54 -28.52 19.37 -0.66
C LEU A 54 -27.54 18.69 -1.61
N ASN A 55 -27.98 18.26 -2.79
CA ASN A 55 -27.14 17.54 -3.75
C ASN A 55 -26.48 18.45 -4.77
N THR A 56 -27.12 19.58 -5.08
CA THR A 56 -26.67 20.49 -6.13
C THR A 56 -26.11 21.80 -5.59
N ALA A 57 -26.55 22.25 -4.41
CA ALA A 57 -26.08 23.50 -3.82
C ALA A 57 -24.57 23.47 -3.63
N ASP A 58 -23.88 24.57 -3.86
CA ASP A 58 -22.46 24.60 -3.56
C ASP A 58 -22.21 24.79 -2.05
N SER A 59 -20.94 24.71 -1.65
CA SER A 59 -20.56 24.82 -0.24
C SER A 59 -20.88 26.20 0.36
N ASN A 60 -20.94 27.26 -0.45
CA ASN A 60 -21.26 28.62 -0.01
C ASN A 60 -22.77 28.80 0.19
N GLU A 61 -23.57 28.25 -0.73
CA GLU A 61 -25.03 28.19 -0.62
C GLU A 61 -25.44 27.41 0.63
N LEU A 62 -24.81 26.28 0.90
CA LEU A 62 -25.03 25.51 2.13
C LEU A 62 -24.55 26.24 3.39
N ALA A 63 -23.42 26.95 3.34
CA ALA A 63 -22.90 27.74 4.46
C ALA A 63 -23.74 28.97 4.79
N SER A 64 -24.65 29.38 3.89
CA SER A 64 -25.64 30.43 4.17
C SER A 64 -26.79 29.94 5.06
N LEU A 65 -26.94 28.62 5.26
CA LEU A 65 -27.98 28.03 6.11
C LEU A 65 -27.66 28.19 7.61
N PRO A 66 -28.67 28.46 8.46
CA PRO A 66 -28.45 28.65 9.90
C PRO A 66 -27.75 27.46 10.55
N GLY A 67 -26.58 27.69 11.15
CA GLY A 67 -25.83 26.65 11.86
C GLY A 67 -25.01 25.71 10.97
N ILE A 68 -24.93 25.96 9.65
CA ILE A 68 -23.95 25.36 8.75
C ILE A 68 -22.78 26.34 8.57
N GLY A 69 -21.61 25.97 9.07
CA GLY A 69 -20.36 26.67 8.74
C GLY A 69 -19.61 25.98 7.59
N PRO A 70 -18.50 26.55 7.09
CA PRO A 70 -17.76 26.06 5.93
C PRO A 70 -17.31 24.59 6.03
N VAL A 71 -17.01 24.14 7.25
CA VAL A 71 -16.63 22.74 7.52
C VAL A 71 -17.83 21.81 7.41
N LEU A 72 -19.00 22.24 7.88
CA LEU A 72 -20.20 21.42 7.85
C LEU A 72 -20.84 21.45 6.46
N SER A 73 -20.79 22.57 5.73
CA SER A 73 -21.21 22.62 4.32
C SER A 73 -20.36 21.70 3.47
N GLN A 74 -19.03 21.70 3.66
CA GLN A 74 -18.15 20.80 2.91
C GLN A 74 -18.39 19.34 3.27
N ARG A 75 -18.60 19.01 4.55
CA ARG A 75 -19.00 17.65 4.95
C ARG A 75 -20.34 17.26 4.34
N ILE A 76 -21.27 18.21 4.27
CA ILE A 76 -22.55 17.98 3.60
C ILE A 76 -22.28 17.70 2.10
N VAL A 77 -21.40 18.43 1.43
CA VAL A 77 -20.99 18.14 0.04
C VAL A 77 -20.29 16.77 -0.09
N THR A 78 -19.40 16.40 0.82
CA THR A 78 -18.62 15.14 0.76
C THR A 78 -19.45 13.90 1.04
N HIS A 79 -20.48 14.02 1.88
CA HIS A 79 -21.43 12.93 2.15
C HIS A 79 -22.56 12.87 1.12
N ARG A 80 -22.46 13.66 0.04
CA ARG A 80 -23.30 13.46 -1.12
C ARG A 80 -23.03 12.11 -1.74
N PRO A 81 -24.02 11.57 -2.45
CA PRO A 81 -25.38 12.13 -2.64
C PRO A 81 -26.33 11.77 -1.49
N TYR A 82 -27.29 12.65 -1.19
CA TYR A 82 -28.39 12.42 -0.23
C TYR A 82 -29.66 12.03 -0.96
N ALA A 83 -30.31 10.95 -0.54
CA ALA A 83 -31.61 10.54 -1.06
C ALA A 83 -32.79 11.25 -0.37
N SER A 84 -32.56 11.84 0.82
CA SER A 84 -33.54 12.62 1.57
C SER A 84 -32.85 13.63 2.49
N ALA A 85 -33.56 14.67 2.92
CA ALA A 85 -33.00 15.66 3.84
C ALA A 85 -32.57 14.99 5.18
N GLU A 86 -33.28 13.97 5.63
CA GLU A 86 -33.05 13.20 6.86
C GLU A 86 -31.70 12.45 6.90
N GLU A 87 -31.04 12.28 5.76
CA GLU A 87 -29.70 11.69 5.68
C GLU A 87 -28.60 12.66 6.12
N LEU A 88 -28.90 13.97 6.22
CA LEU A 88 -28.01 14.91 6.88
C LEU A 88 -27.67 14.48 8.31
N LEU A 89 -28.57 13.78 9.01
CA LEU A 89 -28.30 13.28 10.36
C LEU A 89 -27.15 12.26 10.44
N SER A 90 -26.76 11.68 9.31
CA SER A 90 -25.58 10.80 9.20
C SER A 90 -24.28 11.58 9.03
N VAL A 91 -24.35 12.86 8.67
CA VAL A 91 -23.19 13.74 8.50
C VAL A 91 -22.63 14.12 9.88
N PRO A 92 -21.37 13.77 10.18
CA PRO A 92 -20.75 14.09 11.46
C PRO A 92 -20.75 15.61 11.74
N GLY A 93 -21.58 16.04 12.70
CA GLY A 93 -21.79 17.44 13.07
C GLY A 93 -23.21 17.98 12.86
N VAL A 94 -24.10 17.20 12.25
CA VAL A 94 -25.55 17.48 12.15
C VAL A 94 -26.33 16.54 13.08
N GLY A 95 -26.58 16.97 14.31
CA GLY A 95 -27.47 16.25 15.25
C GLY A 95 -28.94 16.61 15.07
N GLN A 96 -29.85 15.90 15.73
CA GLN A 96 -31.32 16.11 15.63
C GLN A 96 -31.77 17.56 15.82
N ARG A 97 -31.20 18.28 16.80
CA ARG A 97 -31.50 19.72 17.00
C ARG A 97 -31.10 20.59 15.82
N LYS A 98 -29.97 20.27 15.18
CA LYS A 98 -29.46 21.03 14.03
C LYS A 98 -30.21 20.66 12.77
N PHE A 99 -30.51 19.38 12.56
CA PHE A 99 -31.36 18.95 11.46
C PHE A 99 -32.75 19.61 11.51
N ALA A 100 -33.40 19.67 12.68
CA ALA A 100 -34.69 20.38 12.84
C ALA A 100 -34.59 21.91 12.59
N LEU A 101 -33.39 22.49 12.75
CA LEU A 101 -33.13 23.88 12.38
C LEU A 101 -33.03 24.02 10.85
N LEU A 102 -32.31 23.11 10.19
CA LEU A 102 -31.99 23.13 8.76
C LEU A 102 -33.14 22.71 7.86
N HIS A 103 -33.91 21.71 8.27
CA HIS A 103 -34.92 21.03 7.45
C HIS A 103 -35.94 21.99 6.81
N ARG A 104 -36.24 23.12 7.48
CA ARG A 104 -37.15 24.16 6.98
C ARG A 104 -36.60 25.02 5.82
N TYR A 105 -35.32 24.90 5.51
CA TYR A 105 -34.60 25.68 4.49
C TYR A 105 -34.13 24.81 3.31
N LEU A 106 -34.43 23.51 3.30
CA LEU A 106 -33.95 22.57 2.29
C LEU A 106 -35.01 22.30 1.25
N ALA A 107 -34.60 22.23 -0.02
CA ALA A 107 -35.49 21.83 -1.10
C ALA A 107 -35.83 20.34 -0.97
N PRO A 108 -37.05 19.92 -1.36
CA PRO A 108 -37.36 18.51 -1.48
C PRO A 108 -36.39 17.87 -2.48
N ILE A 109 -35.64 16.86 -2.04
CA ILE A 109 -34.74 16.13 -2.91
C ILE A 109 -35.60 15.20 -3.78
N ALA A 110 -35.72 15.54 -5.07
CA ALA A 110 -36.35 14.66 -6.03
C ALA A 110 -35.44 13.43 -6.24
N PRO A 111 -35.98 12.20 -6.20
CA PRO A 111 -35.18 11.01 -6.41
C PRO A 111 -34.80 10.90 -7.90
N GLU A 112 -33.62 11.42 -8.27
CA GLU A 112 -32.98 11.12 -9.56
C GLU A 112 -31.55 10.56 -9.38
N SER A 113 -31.23 9.61 -10.27
CA SER A 113 -30.39 8.45 -10.04
C SER A 113 -28.89 8.72 -9.97
N ILE A 114 -28.32 8.42 -8.81
CA ILE A 114 -26.90 8.15 -8.60
C ILE A 114 -26.59 6.85 -9.34
N ALA A 115 -25.71 6.88 -10.35
CA ALA A 115 -25.14 5.66 -10.91
C ALA A 115 -24.21 5.04 -9.86
N THR A 116 -24.76 4.07 -9.13
CA THR A 116 -24.19 3.34 -8.01
C THR A 116 -23.16 2.29 -8.48
N GLU A 117 -21.93 2.35 -7.96
CA GLU A 117 -21.01 1.18 -7.93
C GLU A 117 -21.51 0.06 -6.97
N TYR A 118 -22.65 0.30 -6.32
CA TYR A 118 -23.39 -0.62 -5.45
C TYR A 118 -24.86 -0.76 -5.89
N GLY A 119 -25.08 -0.80 -7.20
CA GLY A 119 -26.41 -0.92 -7.81
C GLY A 119 -26.91 -2.35 -7.89
N PRO A 120 -28.23 -2.55 -8.03
CA PRO A 120 -28.79 -3.86 -8.36
C PRO A 120 -28.14 -4.35 -9.65
N TYR A 121 -27.53 -5.54 -9.62
CA TYR A 121 -26.94 -6.09 -10.83
C TYR A 121 -28.02 -6.29 -11.90
N HIS A 122 -27.87 -5.60 -13.04
CA HIS A 122 -28.79 -5.66 -14.19
C HIS A 122 -28.06 -6.26 -15.39
N ARG A 123 -28.49 -7.47 -15.76
CA ARG A 123 -27.91 -8.26 -16.85
C ARG A 123 -27.87 -7.57 -18.22
N SER A 124 -28.69 -6.54 -18.43
CA SER A 124 -28.82 -5.80 -19.69
C SER A 124 -27.64 -4.86 -20.00
N SER A 125 -26.74 -4.60 -19.05
CA SER A 125 -25.56 -3.75 -19.26
C SER A 125 -24.34 -4.49 -19.84
N LEU A 126 -24.40 -5.82 -19.99
CA LEU A 126 -23.30 -6.63 -20.49
C LEU A 126 -23.43 -6.84 -22.01
N SER A 127 -22.82 -5.97 -22.80
CA SER A 127 -22.55 -6.22 -24.23
C SER A 127 -21.04 -6.23 -24.47
N SER A 128 -20.50 -7.35 -24.94
CA SER A 128 -19.16 -7.34 -25.55
C SER A 128 -19.20 -6.48 -26.82
N ALA A 129 -18.18 -5.65 -27.05
CA ALA A 129 -18.06 -4.82 -28.26
C ALA A 129 -18.22 -5.61 -29.58
N ASP A 130 -17.96 -6.93 -29.55
CA ASP A 130 -17.91 -7.80 -30.72
C ASP A 130 -19.04 -8.87 -30.78
N GLY A 131 -20.05 -8.80 -29.90
CA GLY A 131 -21.17 -9.76 -29.87
C GLY A 131 -20.85 -11.19 -29.39
N ALA A 132 -19.70 -11.40 -28.74
CA ALA A 132 -19.29 -12.69 -28.18
C ALA A 132 -20.12 -13.12 -26.95
N PRO A 133 -20.37 -14.43 -26.75
CA PRO A 133 -21.16 -14.92 -25.63
C PRO A 133 -20.48 -14.62 -24.28
N THR A 134 -21.24 -13.97 -23.38
CA THR A 134 -20.81 -13.66 -22.01
C THR A 134 -21.48 -14.61 -21.01
N PHE A 135 -20.70 -15.12 -20.04
CA PHE A 135 -21.16 -15.99 -18.96
C PHE A 135 -20.93 -15.33 -17.61
N VAL A 136 -21.93 -15.37 -16.73
CA VAL A 136 -21.85 -14.72 -15.42
C VAL A 136 -21.79 -15.77 -14.31
N VAL A 137 -20.67 -15.79 -13.59
CA VAL A 137 -20.40 -16.72 -12.48
C VAL A 137 -20.44 -15.96 -11.16
N ALA A 138 -21.11 -16.51 -10.15
CA ALA A 138 -21.21 -15.89 -8.84
C ALA A 138 -20.94 -16.88 -7.70
N THR A 139 -20.61 -16.34 -6.52
CA THR A 139 -20.55 -17.05 -5.25
C THR A 139 -21.43 -16.35 -4.22
N TRP A 140 -22.13 -17.14 -3.39
CA TRP A 140 -23.03 -16.58 -2.40
C TRP A 140 -23.25 -17.50 -1.19
N ASN A 141 -22.85 -17.03 0.00
CA ASN A 141 -23.21 -17.67 1.26
C ASN A 141 -24.67 -17.30 1.59
N ILE A 142 -25.62 -18.26 1.49
CA ILE A 142 -27.06 -18.01 1.71
C ILE A 142 -27.52 -18.47 3.10
N ARG A 143 -26.72 -18.21 4.14
CA ARG A 143 -26.95 -18.52 5.55
C ARG A 143 -28.41 -18.90 5.92
N ASN A 144 -28.59 -20.00 6.63
CA ASN A 144 -29.89 -20.50 7.13
C ASN A 144 -30.91 -20.97 6.06
N ILE A 145 -30.49 -21.45 4.89
CA ILE A 145 -31.38 -22.22 4.00
C ILE A 145 -31.83 -23.52 4.70
N SER A 146 -33.11 -23.60 5.07
CA SER A 146 -33.74 -24.78 5.69
C SER A 146 -35.19 -24.93 5.25
N ARG A 147 -35.83 -26.08 5.52
CA ARG A 147 -37.26 -26.31 5.19
C ARG A 147 -38.21 -25.26 5.77
N LYS A 148 -37.77 -24.53 6.80
CA LYS A 148 -38.56 -23.50 7.48
C LYS A 148 -38.57 -22.15 6.76
N LYS A 149 -37.75 -21.95 5.71
CA LYS A 149 -37.72 -20.68 4.97
C LYS A 149 -39.02 -20.56 4.13
N ALA A 150 -39.70 -19.43 4.26
CA ALA A 150 -41.00 -19.20 3.64
C ALA A 150 -40.92 -19.18 2.10
N THR A 151 -42.02 -19.55 1.42
CA THR A 151 -42.08 -19.59 -0.05
C THR A 151 -41.71 -18.25 -0.69
N ALA A 152 -42.20 -17.13 -0.14
CA ALA A 152 -41.88 -15.79 -0.64
C ALA A 152 -40.38 -15.45 -0.56
N ALA A 153 -39.68 -15.95 0.46
CA ALA A 153 -38.23 -15.78 0.55
C ALA A 153 -37.51 -16.62 -0.53
N LEU A 154 -38.00 -17.82 -0.84
CA LEU A 154 -37.46 -18.63 -1.94
C LEU A 154 -37.66 -17.97 -3.31
N GLU A 155 -38.79 -17.29 -3.53
CA GLU A 155 -39.05 -16.53 -4.78
C GLU A 155 -38.06 -15.38 -4.97
N LYS A 156 -37.76 -14.61 -3.91
CA LYS A 156 -36.71 -13.57 -3.95
C LYS A 156 -35.33 -14.16 -4.21
N LEU A 157 -34.99 -15.29 -3.59
CA LEU A 157 -33.72 -15.98 -3.86
C LEU A 157 -33.62 -16.41 -5.34
N ILE A 158 -34.72 -16.92 -5.92
CA ILE A 158 -34.78 -17.32 -7.32
C ILE A 158 -34.51 -16.13 -8.24
N GLU A 159 -35.15 -14.99 -8.01
CA GLU A 159 -34.95 -13.77 -8.80
C GLU A 159 -33.48 -13.32 -8.80
N ILE A 160 -32.82 -13.33 -7.64
CA ILE A 160 -31.39 -13.03 -7.51
C ILE A 160 -30.55 -14.04 -8.29
N MET A 161 -30.80 -15.34 -8.08
CA MET A 161 -30.05 -16.41 -8.74
C MET A 161 -30.21 -16.38 -10.26
N GLU A 162 -31.36 -15.94 -10.78
CA GLU A 162 -31.61 -15.82 -12.21
C GLU A 162 -30.76 -14.76 -12.90
N ALA A 163 -30.14 -13.83 -12.16
CA ALA A 163 -29.23 -12.87 -12.75
C ALA A 163 -27.94 -13.53 -13.29
N TYR A 164 -27.58 -14.71 -12.78
CA TYR A 164 -26.35 -15.42 -13.11
C TYR A 164 -26.57 -16.57 -14.12
N ASP A 165 -25.48 -17.19 -14.54
CA ASP A 165 -25.45 -18.39 -15.37
C ASP A 165 -25.00 -19.64 -14.61
N LEU A 166 -24.11 -19.43 -13.64
CA LEU A 166 -23.64 -20.42 -12.70
C LEU A 166 -23.42 -19.73 -11.36
N ILE A 167 -23.94 -20.31 -10.28
CA ILE A 167 -23.76 -19.78 -8.93
C ILE A 167 -23.32 -20.89 -7.96
N ALA A 168 -22.28 -20.59 -7.21
CA ALA A 168 -21.76 -21.43 -6.14
C ALA A 168 -22.34 -20.99 -4.79
N LEU A 169 -22.93 -21.94 -4.08
CA LEU A 169 -23.65 -21.71 -2.84
C LEU A 169 -22.94 -22.37 -1.67
N GLN A 170 -22.86 -21.65 -0.54
CA GLN A 170 -22.34 -22.13 0.74
C GLN A 170 -23.47 -22.22 1.80
N GLU A 171 -23.20 -22.94 2.90
CA GLU A 171 -24.08 -23.08 4.08
C GLU A 171 -25.48 -23.69 3.84
N ILE A 172 -25.63 -24.61 2.89
CA ILE A 172 -26.92 -25.25 2.64
C ILE A 172 -27.17 -26.33 3.70
N ARG A 173 -28.16 -26.14 4.58
CA ARG A 173 -28.46 -27.11 5.65
C ARG A 173 -29.41 -28.23 5.23
N ASP A 174 -30.14 -28.07 4.13
CA ASP A 174 -31.05 -29.09 3.63
C ASP A 174 -31.13 -29.11 2.10
N VAL A 175 -30.64 -30.21 1.51
CA VAL A 175 -30.64 -30.45 0.06
C VAL A 175 -32.05 -30.47 -0.54
N LEU A 176 -33.09 -30.73 0.26
CA LEU A 176 -34.48 -30.67 -0.20
C LEU A 176 -34.88 -29.26 -0.65
N VAL A 177 -34.28 -28.21 -0.06
CA VAL A 177 -34.50 -26.83 -0.51
C VAL A 177 -33.90 -26.61 -1.90
N LEU A 178 -32.75 -27.22 -2.20
CA LEU A 178 -32.17 -27.15 -3.55
C LEU A 178 -33.07 -27.83 -4.59
N LYS A 179 -33.69 -28.97 -4.23
CA LYS A 179 -34.68 -29.63 -5.09
C LYS A 179 -35.89 -28.75 -5.34
N ARG A 180 -36.35 -28.01 -4.33
CA ARG A 180 -37.46 -27.05 -4.44
C ARG A 180 -37.08 -25.86 -5.33
N LEU A 181 -35.90 -25.25 -5.12
CA LEU A 181 -35.38 -24.18 -5.98
C LEU A 181 -35.28 -24.65 -7.43
N LYS A 182 -34.70 -25.83 -7.68
CA LYS A 182 -34.64 -26.44 -9.02
C LYS A 182 -36.01 -26.60 -9.68
N HIS A 183 -37.03 -27.03 -8.92
CA HIS A 183 -38.37 -27.21 -9.47
C HIS A 183 -39.00 -25.88 -9.90
N LEU A 184 -38.72 -24.80 -9.16
CA LEU A 184 -39.25 -23.47 -9.45
C LEU A 184 -38.45 -22.75 -10.56
N MET A 185 -37.14 -22.96 -10.63
CA MET A 185 -36.24 -22.37 -11.62
C MET A 185 -36.21 -23.20 -12.91
N ARG A 186 -37.18 -22.96 -13.82
CA ARG A 186 -37.24 -23.67 -15.10
C ARG A 186 -35.95 -23.50 -15.91
N GLY A 187 -35.40 -24.61 -16.42
CA GLY A 187 -34.17 -24.60 -17.22
C GLY A 187 -32.87 -24.65 -16.41
N TRP A 188 -32.94 -24.66 -15.08
CA TRP A 188 -31.79 -24.82 -14.20
C TRP A 188 -31.63 -26.27 -13.72
N ASP A 189 -30.43 -26.60 -13.27
CA ASP A 189 -30.14 -27.80 -12.49
C ASP A 189 -29.03 -27.48 -11.47
N PHE A 190 -28.76 -28.43 -10.57
CA PHE A 190 -27.69 -28.29 -9.59
C PHE A 190 -26.95 -29.60 -9.35
N ILE A 191 -25.75 -29.45 -8.81
CA ILE A 191 -25.01 -30.50 -8.12
C ILE A 191 -24.70 -30.04 -6.70
N ALA A 192 -24.67 -30.97 -5.74
CA ALA A 192 -24.40 -30.67 -4.35
C ALA A 192 -23.34 -31.62 -3.80
N SER A 193 -22.53 -31.13 -2.86
CA SER A 193 -21.53 -31.91 -2.16
C SER A 193 -22.20 -32.89 -1.19
N SER A 194 -21.42 -33.88 -0.72
CA SER A 194 -21.73 -34.54 0.55
C SER A 194 -21.75 -33.54 1.71
N GLY A 195 -22.30 -33.93 2.86
CA GLY A 195 -22.30 -33.09 4.04
C GLY A 195 -20.89 -32.72 4.51
N VAL A 196 -20.62 -31.44 4.73
CA VAL A 196 -19.36 -30.86 5.19
C VAL A 196 -19.49 -30.23 6.58
N GLY A 197 -18.36 -29.98 7.23
CA GLY A 197 -18.29 -29.38 8.57
C GLY A 197 -17.87 -30.35 9.67
N PRO A 198 -17.69 -29.86 10.92
CA PRO A 198 -17.09 -30.62 12.02
C PRO A 198 -17.79 -31.96 12.27
N ALA A 199 -17.02 -32.99 12.62
CA ALA A 199 -17.57 -34.32 12.95
C ALA A 199 -18.61 -34.27 14.09
N SER A 200 -18.46 -33.32 15.03
CA SER A 200 -19.35 -33.08 16.16
C SER A 200 -20.66 -32.37 15.80
N SER A 201 -20.84 -31.86 14.58
CA SER A 201 -22.07 -31.16 14.20
C SER A 201 -23.19 -32.14 13.82
N HIS A 202 -24.33 -32.05 14.52
CA HIS A 202 -25.56 -32.76 14.16
C HIS A 202 -26.22 -32.24 12.87
N HIS A 203 -25.83 -31.06 12.39
CA HIS A 203 -26.29 -30.48 11.13
C HIS A 203 -25.11 -30.31 10.19
N LYS A 204 -24.98 -31.21 9.21
CA LYS A 204 -24.01 -31.06 8.13
C LYS A 204 -24.50 -30.00 7.14
N GLU A 205 -23.58 -29.15 6.71
CA GLU A 205 -23.83 -28.18 5.64
C GLU A 205 -23.48 -28.82 4.29
N HIS A 206 -23.96 -28.26 3.19
CA HIS A 206 -23.64 -28.69 1.84
C HIS A 206 -23.20 -27.48 1.01
N PHE A 207 -22.27 -27.72 0.09
CA PHE A 207 -22.00 -26.82 -1.02
C PHE A 207 -22.87 -27.21 -2.21
N ALA A 208 -23.21 -26.25 -3.08
CA ALA A 208 -23.86 -26.56 -4.34
C ALA A 208 -23.39 -25.63 -5.46
N TYR A 209 -23.52 -26.12 -6.69
CA TYR A 209 -23.42 -25.32 -7.90
C TYR A 209 -24.74 -25.40 -8.64
N PHE A 210 -25.43 -24.27 -8.78
CA PHE A 210 -26.60 -24.12 -9.64
C PHE A 210 -26.16 -23.58 -10.99
N TYR A 211 -26.69 -24.13 -12.07
CA TYR A 211 -26.30 -23.75 -13.42
C TYR A 211 -27.47 -23.81 -14.40
N ARG A 212 -27.44 -22.94 -15.41
CA ARG A 212 -28.40 -22.97 -16.52
C ARG A 212 -28.06 -24.09 -17.48
N LYS A 213 -28.96 -25.07 -17.65
CA LYS A 213 -28.80 -26.20 -18.58
C LYS A 213 -28.67 -25.76 -20.04
N ALA A 214 -29.17 -24.59 -20.40
CA ALA A 214 -29.03 -24.07 -21.77
C ALA A 214 -27.61 -23.54 -22.06
N LYS A 215 -26.81 -23.25 -21.03
CA LYS A 215 -25.49 -22.63 -21.17
C LYS A 215 -24.36 -23.57 -20.77
N TRP A 216 -24.57 -24.35 -19.72
CA TRP A 216 -23.55 -25.20 -19.11
C TRP A 216 -23.96 -26.67 -19.18
N THR A 217 -22.99 -27.50 -19.55
CA THR A 217 -23.04 -28.93 -19.28
C THR A 217 -23.11 -29.18 -17.78
N ARG A 218 -23.60 -30.35 -17.36
CA ARG A 218 -23.63 -30.73 -15.95
C ARG A 218 -22.21 -30.69 -15.37
N PRO A 219 -21.90 -29.81 -14.39
CA PRO A 219 -20.57 -29.77 -13.81
C PRO A 219 -20.21 -31.12 -13.19
N ILE A 220 -18.95 -31.51 -13.33
CA ILE A 220 -18.44 -32.82 -12.93
C ILE A 220 -17.57 -32.63 -11.69
N PRO A 221 -17.88 -33.29 -10.56
CA PRO A 221 -17.03 -33.26 -9.38
C PRO A 221 -15.60 -33.73 -9.68
N VAL A 222 -14.61 -32.99 -9.19
CA VAL A 222 -13.19 -33.36 -9.24
C VAL A 222 -12.80 -33.91 -7.87
N ALA A 223 -12.11 -35.05 -7.85
CA ALA A 223 -11.63 -35.64 -6.61
C ALA A 223 -10.54 -34.78 -5.99
N VAL A 224 -10.63 -34.54 -4.68
CA VAL A 224 -9.61 -33.84 -3.90
C VAL A 224 -8.87 -34.87 -3.05
N ASP A 225 -7.54 -34.78 -3.02
CA ASP A 225 -6.72 -35.63 -2.14
C ASP A 225 -7.10 -35.37 -0.67
N GLU A 226 -7.54 -36.42 0.01
CA GLU A 226 -8.01 -36.33 1.39
C GLU A 226 -6.91 -35.91 2.39
N THR A 227 -5.65 -36.19 2.06
CA THR A 227 -4.50 -35.81 2.90
C THR A 227 -4.25 -34.29 2.86
N LEU A 228 -4.44 -33.67 1.70
CA LEU A 228 -4.31 -32.22 1.54
C LEU A 228 -5.46 -31.46 2.19
N ALA A 229 -6.65 -32.07 2.23
CA ALA A 229 -7.84 -31.49 2.84
C ALA A 229 -7.96 -31.73 4.36
N ALA A 230 -6.99 -32.42 5.00
CA ALA A 230 -7.08 -32.84 6.40
C ALA A 230 -7.17 -31.66 7.41
N GLY A 231 -6.67 -30.48 7.04
CA GLY A 231 -6.72 -29.26 7.85
C GLY A 231 -7.94 -28.36 7.60
N ILE A 232 -8.84 -28.75 6.69
CA ILE A 232 -9.98 -27.92 6.27
C ILE A 232 -11.25 -28.41 6.96
N THR A 233 -11.89 -27.54 7.73
CA THR A 233 -13.09 -27.85 8.51
C THR A 233 -14.27 -28.15 7.60
N ARG A 234 -14.41 -27.36 6.52
CA ARG A 234 -15.39 -27.58 5.47
C ARG A 234 -14.66 -27.87 4.17
N ARG A 235 -14.50 -29.17 3.88
CA ARG A 235 -13.77 -29.64 2.70
C ARG A 235 -14.29 -28.95 1.42
N PRO A 236 -13.42 -28.40 0.56
CA PRO A 236 -13.85 -27.69 -0.64
C PRO A 236 -14.66 -28.60 -1.57
N PHE A 237 -15.64 -28.03 -2.27
CA PHE A 237 -16.32 -28.74 -3.35
C PHE A 237 -15.76 -28.27 -4.68
N VAL A 238 -15.04 -29.16 -5.37
CA VAL A 238 -14.35 -28.84 -6.64
C VAL A 238 -15.11 -29.45 -7.80
N VAL A 239 -15.35 -28.65 -8.84
CA VAL A 239 -16.08 -29.10 -10.02
C VAL A 239 -15.45 -28.54 -11.30
N ARG A 240 -15.45 -29.35 -12.35
CA ARG A 240 -15.17 -28.89 -13.71
C ARG A 240 -16.49 -28.57 -14.40
N ALA A 241 -16.63 -27.34 -14.88
CA ALA A 241 -17.81 -26.88 -15.63
C ALA A 241 -17.40 -26.51 -17.06
N GLN A 242 -18.20 -26.94 -18.03
CA GLN A 242 -17.97 -26.64 -19.45
C GLN A 242 -19.24 -26.09 -20.10
N THR A 243 -19.11 -25.09 -20.96
CA THR A 243 -20.24 -24.56 -21.73
C THR A 243 -20.64 -25.49 -22.86
N HIS A 244 -21.92 -25.47 -23.25
CA HIS A 244 -22.41 -26.34 -24.33
C HIS A 244 -21.75 -26.10 -25.69
N CYS A 245 -21.23 -24.90 -25.94
CA CYS A 245 -20.45 -24.58 -27.14
C CYS A 245 -19.00 -25.10 -27.08
N GLY A 246 -18.55 -25.67 -25.96
CA GLY A 246 -17.18 -26.14 -25.75
C GLY A 246 -16.13 -25.03 -25.61
N GLN A 247 -16.51 -23.76 -25.77
CA GLN A 247 -15.58 -22.63 -25.79
C GLN A 247 -15.09 -22.20 -24.40
N CYS A 248 -15.73 -22.64 -23.32
CA CYS A 248 -15.32 -22.33 -21.95
C CYS A 248 -15.32 -23.60 -21.11
N THR A 249 -14.15 -23.92 -20.55
CA THR A 249 -13.98 -25.00 -19.56
C THR A 249 -13.26 -24.42 -18.36
N VAL A 250 -13.88 -24.46 -17.18
CA VAL A 250 -13.36 -23.86 -15.94
C VAL A 250 -13.44 -24.85 -14.79
N VAL A 251 -12.47 -24.81 -13.90
CA VAL A 251 -12.49 -25.53 -12.63
C VAL A 251 -12.85 -24.56 -11.53
N LEU A 252 -13.95 -24.83 -10.83
CA LEU A 252 -14.45 -24.00 -9.74
C LEU A 252 -14.18 -24.70 -8.42
N ILE A 253 -13.65 -23.96 -7.45
CA ILE A 253 -13.37 -24.45 -6.09
C ILE A 253 -14.21 -23.64 -5.12
N ASN A 254 -15.22 -24.27 -4.52
CA ASN A 254 -16.11 -23.64 -3.56
C ASN A 254 -15.63 -23.90 -2.12
N VAL A 255 -15.40 -22.81 -1.37
CA VAL A 255 -14.85 -22.84 -0.01
C VAL A 255 -15.73 -22.10 1.01
N HIS A 256 -15.61 -22.50 2.28
CA HIS A 256 -16.13 -21.77 3.43
C HIS A 256 -15.19 -21.96 4.62
N VAL A 257 -14.37 -20.95 4.90
CA VAL A 257 -13.35 -20.96 5.97
C VAL A 257 -13.99 -20.76 7.33
N VAL A 258 -13.44 -21.32 8.41
CA VAL A 258 -13.99 -21.20 9.77
C VAL A 258 -14.11 -19.75 10.24
N PHE A 259 -15.25 -19.42 10.87
CA PHE A 259 -15.49 -18.15 11.54
C PHE A 259 -15.11 -18.21 13.04
N GLY A 260 -14.36 -17.23 13.58
CA GLY A 260 -13.97 -17.19 15.00
C GLY A 260 -12.91 -16.15 15.42
N ARG A 261 -12.75 -15.90 16.74
CA ARG A 261 -11.90 -14.83 17.34
C ARG A 261 -10.37 -15.00 17.20
N GLN A 262 -9.87 -16.05 16.56
CA GLN A 262 -8.42 -16.26 16.42
C GLN A 262 -8.02 -16.31 14.94
N ALA A 263 -7.10 -15.44 14.53
CA ALA A 263 -6.59 -15.35 13.16
C ALA A 263 -5.77 -16.59 12.73
N GLY A 264 -5.08 -17.24 13.68
CA GLY A 264 -4.19 -18.38 13.41
C GLY A 264 -4.87 -19.60 12.76
N PRO A 265 -5.97 -20.14 13.32
CA PRO A 265 -6.68 -21.28 12.73
C PRO A 265 -7.22 -21.02 11.32
N ARG A 266 -7.72 -19.81 11.05
CA ARG A 266 -8.22 -19.43 9.71
C ARG A 266 -7.11 -19.43 8.67
N ARG A 267 -5.94 -18.91 9.02
CA ARG A 267 -4.80 -18.88 8.12
C ARG A 267 -4.32 -20.29 7.73
N LYS A 268 -4.23 -21.19 8.70
CA LYS A 268 -3.88 -22.60 8.45
C LYS A 268 -4.85 -23.30 7.50
N GLU A 269 -6.15 -23.02 7.66
CA GLU A 269 -7.18 -23.56 6.77
C GLU A 269 -7.04 -23.01 5.34
N ILE A 270 -6.68 -21.74 5.18
CA ILE A 270 -6.40 -21.13 3.88
C ILE A 270 -5.14 -21.70 3.23
N ASP A 271 -4.08 -21.93 3.99
CA ASP A 271 -2.85 -22.56 3.48
C ASP A 271 -3.15 -23.99 2.96
N ALA A 272 -4.03 -24.73 3.65
CA ALA A 272 -4.50 -26.02 3.18
C ALA A 272 -5.38 -25.93 1.92
N ILE A 273 -6.24 -24.90 1.81
CA ILE A 273 -6.99 -24.61 0.58
C ILE A 273 -6.04 -24.37 -0.59
N HIS A 274 -4.95 -23.62 -0.38
CA HIS A 274 -3.93 -23.41 -1.40
C HIS A 274 -3.25 -24.73 -1.84
N ALA A 275 -2.94 -25.63 -0.91
CA ALA A 275 -2.40 -26.94 -1.25
C ALA A 275 -3.39 -27.77 -2.12
N VAL A 276 -4.68 -27.71 -1.79
CA VAL A 276 -5.74 -28.31 -2.60
C VAL A 276 -5.79 -27.69 -4.00
N THR A 277 -5.73 -26.36 -4.12
CA THR A 277 -5.80 -25.70 -5.44
C THR A 277 -4.57 -26.01 -6.31
N ALA A 278 -3.39 -26.17 -5.71
CA ALA A 278 -2.18 -26.56 -6.43
C ALA A 278 -2.20 -28.02 -6.93
N ALA A 279 -2.88 -28.91 -6.21
CA ALA A 279 -3.00 -30.32 -6.59
C ALA A 279 -4.09 -30.58 -7.64
N VAL A 280 -5.05 -29.67 -7.76
CA VAL A 280 -6.02 -29.64 -8.87
C VAL A 280 -5.32 -28.99 -10.08
N ASP A 281 -4.30 -29.67 -10.62
CA ASP A 281 -3.61 -29.26 -11.84
C ASP A 281 -4.39 -29.78 -13.04
N GLU A 282 -5.07 -28.87 -13.73
CA GLU A 282 -6.01 -29.16 -14.80
C GLU A 282 -5.71 -28.25 -15.99
N ASP A 283 -5.87 -28.73 -17.22
CA ASP A 283 -5.70 -27.96 -18.47
C ASP A 283 -6.70 -26.81 -18.65
N ALA A 284 -7.44 -26.45 -17.59
CA ALA A 284 -8.52 -25.48 -17.57
C ALA A 284 -8.30 -24.48 -16.41
N PRO A 285 -8.65 -23.20 -16.58
CA PRO A 285 -8.45 -22.20 -15.53
C PRO A 285 -9.20 -22.52 -14.25
N VAL A 286 -8.50 -22.31 -13.14
CA VAL A 286 -8.99 -22.57 -11.79
C VAL A 286 -9.47 -21.26 -11.17
N VAL A 287 -10.71 -21.25 -10.68
CA VAL A 287 -11.35 -20.14 -10.00
C VAL A 287 -11.70 -20.59 -8.58
N LEU A 288 -11.15 -19.87 -7.60
CA LEU A 288 -11.42 -20.12 -6.19
C LEU A 288 -12.45 -19.11 -5.71
N LEU A 289 -13.53 -19.58 -5.08
CA LEU A 289 -14.67 -18.74 -4.74
C LEU A 289 -15.33 -19.18 -3.43
N GLY A 290 -15.89 -18.25 -2.66
CA GLY A 290 -16.59 -18.57 -1.42
C GLY A 290 -16.40 -17.56 -0.29
N ASP A 291 -16.70 -18.01 0.92
CA ASP A 291 -16.59 -17.25 2.16
C ASP A 291 -15.24 -17.53 2.83
N PHE A 292 -14.38 -16.51 2.89
CA PHE A 292 -13.04 -16.59 3.45
C PHE A 292 -12.98 -16.13 4.90
N ASN A 293 -14.05 -15.52 5.42
CA ASN A 293 -14.13 -14.96 6.77
C ASN A 293 -12.95 -14.03 7.15
N LEU A 294 -12.26 -13.44 6.16
CA LEU A 294 -11.06 -12.60 6.32
C LEU A 294 -11.00 -11.58 5.18
N ALA A 295 -10.46 -10.38 5.45
CA ALA A 295 -10.29 -9.38 4.41
C ALA A 295 -9.34 -9.88 3.31
N PRO A 296 -9.50 -9.47 2.04
CA PRO A 296 -8.74 -10.03 0.93
C PRO A 296 -7.22 -9.96 1.14
N PHE A 297 -6.71 -8.94 1.83
CA PHE A 297 -5.28 -8.80 2.15
C PHE A 297 -4.81 -9.73 3.30
N ASP A 298 -5.71 -10.21 4.17
CA ASP A 298 -5.38 -11.09 5.30
C ASP A 298 -5.31 -12.58 4.93
N VAL A 299 -5.87 -12.93 3.76
CA VAL A 299 -6.02 -14.32 3.31
C VAL A 299 -4.68 -14.91 2.83
N GLY A 300 -3.70 -14.10 2.40
CA GLY A 300 -2.36 -14.57 2.04
C GLY A 300 -2.21 -15.31 0.72
N LEU A 301 -3.32 -15.67 0.08
CA LEU A 301 -3.35 -16.28 -1.26
C LEU A 301 -2.69 -15.38 -2.32
N ALA A 302 -2.65 -14.06 -2.09
CA ALA A 302 -1.92 -13.10 -2.93
C ALA A 302 -0.42 -13.45 -3.09
N ALA A 303 0.21 -13.93 -2.02
CA ALA A 303 1.62 -14.35 -2.05
C ALA A 303 1.83 -15.61 -2.91
N HIS A 304 0.78 -16.38 -3.16
CA HIS A 304 0.81 -17.60 -3.94
C HIS A 304 0.32 -17.40 -5.40
N GLY A 305 0.33 -16.15 -5.87
CA GLY A 305 -0.08 -15.83 -7.23
C GLY A 305 -1.57 -15.96 -7.46
N TRP A 306 -2.41 -15.69 -6.45
CA TRP A 306 -3.85 -15.48 -6.62
C TRP A 306 -4.20 -14.00 -6.51
N GLU A 307 -5.20 -13.54 -7.25
CA GLU A 307 -5.65 -12.16 -7.25
C GLU A 307 -7.13 -12.10 -6.85
N PRO A 308 -7.50 -11.34 -5.79
CA PRO A 308 -8.88 -11.19 -5.41
C PRO A 308 -9.61 -10.24 -6.37
N LEU A 309 -10.89 -10.52 -6.57
CA LEU A 309 -11.81 -9.72 -7.37
C LEU A 309 -12.17 -8.42 -6.66
N VAL A 310 -12.54 -8.51 -5.38
CA VAL A 310 -12.85 -7.35 -4.51
C VAL A 310 -11.57 -6.96 -3.74
N ARG A 311 -11.06 -5.73 -3.93
CA ARG A 311 -9.72 -5.28 -3.46
C ARG A 311 -9.73 -4.12 -2.43
N ALA A 312 -10.85 -3.39 -2.27
CA ALA A 312 -11.05 -2.26 -1.34
C ALA A 312 -11.81 -2.73 -0.07
N PRO A 313 -11.99 -1.93 1.02
CA PRO A 313 -12.74 -2.35 2.21
C PRO A 313 -14.27 -2.45 1.97
N SER A 314 -14.68 -2.78 0.75
CA SER A 314 -16.06 -3.09 0.38
C SER A 314 -16.44 -4.43 1.01
N ALA A 315 -17.04 -4.36 2.20
CA ALA A 315 -17.62 -5.53 2.83
C ALA A 315 -18.67 -6.16 1.89
N THR A 316 -18.61 -7.49 1.76
CA THR A 316 -19.57 -8.26 0.96
C THR A 316 -20.73 -8.76 1.83
N THR A 317 -20.84 -8.21 3.03
CA THR A 317 -21.92 -8.52 3.98
C THR A 317 -22.78 -7.31 4.22
N VAL A 318 -24.05 -7.56 4.51
CA VAL A 318 -25.04 -6.51 4.80
C VAL A 318 -24.72 -5.74 6.10
N PHE A 319 -23.81 -6.27 6.94
CA PHE A 319 -23.38 -5.68 8.21
C PHE A 319 -21.97 -5.07 8.20
N GLY A 320 -21.20 -5.22 7.11
CA GLY A 320 -19.92 -4.52 6.98
C GLY A 320 -18.68 -5.21 7.55
N ASN A 321 -18.76 -6.48 8.00
CA ASN A 321 -17.74 -7.08 8.87
C ASN A 321 -17.01 -8.31 8.29
N LEU A 322 -17.42 -8.83 7.13
CA LEU A 322 -16.83 -10.03 6.50
C LEU A 322 -16.73 -9.89 4.97
N PHE A 323 -15.92 -10.76 4.36
CA PHE A 323 -15.46 -10.66 2.98
C PHE A 323 -15.48 -12.01 2.24
N ASP A 324 -16.54 -12.23 1.49
CA ASP A 324 -16.63 -13.21 0.41
C ASP A 324 -15.82 -12.70 -0.78
N ASN A 325 -15.28 -13.60 -1.60
CA ASN A 325 -14.55 -13.17 -2.78
C ASN A 325 -14.51 -14.23 -3.88
N ILE A 326 -14.06 -13.79 -5.06
CA ILE A 326 -13.61 -14.65 -6.15
C ILE A 326 -12.13 -14.37 -6.37
N TRP A 327 -11.33 -15.42 -6.48
CA TRP A 327 -9.88 -15.37 -6.64
C TRP A 327 -9.48 -16.04 -7.95
N LEU A 328 -8.62 -15.37 -8.70
CA LEU A 328 -8.10 -15.82 -10.00
C LEU A 328 -6.59 -15.99 -9.92
N ARG A 329 -6.01 -16.98 -10.60
CA ARG A 329 -4.55 -17.13 -10.64
C ARG A 329 -3.92 -16.00 -11.48
N ARG A 330 -2.81 -15.43 -11.02
CA ARG A 330 -2.05 -14.35 -11.66
C ARG A 330 -1.60 -14.82 -13.05
N GLY A 331 -1.84 -13.99 -14.06
CA GLY A 331 -1.62 -14.35 -15.46
C GLY A 331 -2.81 -15.05 -16.15
N ALA A 332 -3.90 -15.36 -15.45
CA ALA A 332 -5.13 -15.85 -16.09
C ALA A 332 -5.80 -14.79 -16.99
N SER A 333 -5.39 -13.52 -16.92
CA SER A 333 -5.82 -12.45 -17.83
C SER A 333 -5.30 -12.59 -19.26
N SER A 334 -4.34 -13.48 -19.53
CA SER A 334 -3.89 -13.86 -20.88
C SER A 334 -4.43 -15.23 -21.33
N SER A 335 -5.23 -15.90 -20.50
CA SER A 335 -6.01 -17.09 -20.85
C SER A 335 -7.23 -16.66 -21.69
N PRO A 336 -7.96 -17.56 -22.40
CA PRO A 336 -9.25 -17.23 -23.06
C PRO A 336 -10.36 -16.69 -22.14
N PHE A 337 -10.04 -16.38 -20.87
CA PHE A 337 -10.87 -15.86 -19.82
C PHE A 337 -10.52 -14.39 -19.61
N CYS A 338 -11.06 -13.53 -20.44
CA CYS A 338 -11.01 -12.12 -20.12
C CYS A 338 -12.25 -11.75 -19.30
N ARG A 339 -12.01 -11.25 -18.09
CA ARG A 339 -13.04 -10.66 -17.23
C ARG A 339 -13.48 -9.33 -17.85
N VAL A 340 -14.76 -9.22 -18.19
CA VAL A 340 -15.36 -7.94 -18.67
C VAL A 340 -15.92 -7.10 -17.53
N ASP A 341 -16.44 -7.73 -16.49
CA ASP A 341 -17.08 -7.05 -15.37
C ASP A 341 -17.06 -7.91 -14.10
N SER A 342 -17.20 -7.28 -12.95
CA SER A 342 -17.25 -7.93 -11.65
C SER A 342 -17.70 -6.99 -10.53
N GLY A 343 -18.38 -7.52 -9.52
CA GLY A 343 -18.79 -6.71 -8.36
C GLY A 343 -19.50 -7.48 -7.26
N VAL A 344 -20.14 -6.73 -6.36
CA VAL A 344 -21.00 -7.23 -5.27
C VAL A 344 -22.45 -6.84 -5.57
N ASP A 345 -23.35 -7.81 -5.67
CA ASP A 345 -24.78 -7.55 -5.84
C ASP A 345 -25.41 -7.23 -4.48
N ARG A 346 -25.63 -5.94 -4.16
CA ARG A 346 -26.19 -5.49 -2.88
C ARG A 346 -27.69 -5.77 -2.80
N ILE A 347 -28.01 -7.05 -2.55
CA ILE A 347 -29.39 -7.54 -2.41
C ILE A 347 -30.14 -6.86 -1.26
N ASP A 348 -29.42 -6.38 -0.25
CA ASP A 348 -29.97 -5.59 0.84
C ASP A 348 -30.49 -4.26 0.30
N HIS A 349 -29.74 -3.57 -0.57
CA HIS A 349 -30.22 -2.36 -1.23
C HIS A 349 -31.41 -2.64 -2.16
N ARG A 350 -31.44 -3.80 -2.83
CA ARG A 350 -32.53 -4.18 -3.77
C ARG A 350 -33.86 -4.46 -3.05
N TYR A 351 -33.85 -5.30 -2.02
CA TYR A 351 -35.09 -5.78 -1.37
C TYR A 351 -35.42 -5.09 -0.06
N PHE A 352 -34.43 -4.45 0.56
CA PHE A 352 -34.58 -3.73 1.81
C PHE A 352 -33.87 -2.37 1.70
N PRO A 353 -34.32 -1.45 0.85
CA PRO A 353 -33.57 -0.23 0.52
C PRO A 353 -33.14 0.59 1.74
N GLU A 354 -33.91 0.54 2.84
CA GLU A 354 -33.56 1.13 4.14
C GLU A 354 -32.21 0.65 4.71
N SER A 355 -31.73 -0.53 4.30
CA SER A 355 -30.41 -1.07 4.64
C SER A 355 -29.25 -0.25 4.06
N ALA A 356 -29.47 0.54 3.02
CA ALA A 356 -28.48 1.47 2.45
C ALA A 356 -28.29 2.73 3.32
N SER A 357 -29.29 3.07 4.14
CA SER A 357 -29.21 4.22 5.03
C SER A 357 -28.26 3.93 6.23
N GLY A 358 -27.61 4.96 6.78
CA GLY A 358 -26.56 4.85 7.81
C GLY A 358 -26.98 4.23 9.15
N VAL A 359 -26.38 4.64 10.28
CA VAL A 359 -26.62 4.02 11.61
C VAL A 359 -27.94 4.49 12.25
N LYS A 360 -29.08 4.15 11.64
CA LYS A 360 -30.43 4.30 12.21
C LYS A 360 -30.99 2.92 12.62
N ALA A 361 -31.88 2.89 13.61
CA ALA A 361 -32.53 1.65 14.07
C ALA A 361 -33.29 0.93 12.95
N THR A 362 -33.86 1.68 12.00
CA THR A 362 -34.55 1.16 10.80
C THR A 362 -33.58 0.49 9.82
N ALA A 363 -32.41 1.08 9.54
CA ALA A 363 -31.39 0.45 8.72
C ALA A 363 -30.88 -0.87 9.34
N LEU A 364 -30.70 -0.88 10.66
CA LEU A 364 -30.34 -2.10 11.38
C LEU A 364 -31.47 -3.14 11.33
N ALA A 365 -32.73 -2.72 11.44
CA ALA A 365 -33.89 -3.59 11.29
C ALA A 365 -33.98 -4.16 9.86
N ALA A 366 -33.78 -3.34 8.83
CA ALA A 366 -33.75 -3.74 7.43
C ALA A 366 -32.59 -4.71 7.12
N ARG A 367 -31.39 -4.48 7.65
CA ARG A 367 -30.25 -5.43 7.56
C ARG A 367 -30.54 -6.74 8.27
N ARG A 368 -31.16 -6.69 9.46
CA ARG A 368 -31.62 -7.89 10.18
C ARG A 368 -32.71 -8.63 9.40
N GLN A 369 -33.61 -7.91 8.75
CA GLN A 369 -34.65 -8.49 7.92
C GLN A 369 -34.07 -9.12 6.65
N CYS A 370 -33.12 -8.45 5.97
CA CYS A 370 -32.37 -9.01 4.86
C CYS A 370 -31.64 -10.30 5.27
N SER A 371 -30.93 -10.26 6.40
CA SER A 371 -30.26 -11.41 6.99
C SER A 371 -31.22 -12.57 7.30
N ALA A 372 -32.44 -12.28 7.75
CA ALA A 372 -33.43 -13.29 8.08
C ALA A 372 -34.12 -13.88 6.83
N GLU A 373 -34.48 -13.05 5.86
CA GLU A 373 -35.23 -13.46 4.66
C GLU A 373 -34.30 -14.03 3.58
N LEU A 374 -33.24 -13.30 3.24
CA LEU A 374 -32.33 -13.60 2.13
C LEU A 374 -31.02 -14.21 2.64
N SER A 375 -30.09 -13.36 3.05
CA SER A 375 -28.79 -13.70 3.64
C SER A 375 -28.16 -12.45 4.24
N ASP A 376 -27.22 -12.62 5.17
CA ASP A 376 -26.31 -11.57 5.64
C ASP A 376 -25.10 -11.35 4.72
N HIS A 377 -24.92 -12.20 3.72
CA HIS A 377 -23.93 -12.04 2.67
C HIS A 377 -24.61 -11.63 1.36
N CYS A 378 -23.88 -10.83 0.57
CA CYS A 378 -24.27 -10.41 -0.77
C CYS A 378 -23.50 -11.23 -1.81
N PRO A 379 -24.14 -11.66 -2.93
CA PRO A 379 -23.43 -12.35 -3.99
C PRO A 379 -22.24 -11.55 -4.53
N VAL A 380 -21.12 -12.24 -4.74
CA VAL A 380 -19.96 -11.69 -5.47
C VAL A 380 -19.93 -12.34 -6.85
N TYR A 381 -19.79 -11.55 -7.92
CA TYR A 381 -19.91 -12.05 -9.29
C TYR A 381 -18.77 -11.60 -10.21
N MET A 382 -18.54 -12.39 -11.24
CA MET A 382 -17.68 -12.07 -12.38
C MET A 382 -18.38 -12.41 -13.70
N ALA A 383 -18.23 -11.55 -14.69
CA ALA A 383 -18.64 -11.79 -16.06
C ALA A 383 -17.42 -12.14 -16.93
N LEU A 384 -17.53 -13.27 -17.63
CA LEU A 384 -16.52 -13.84 -18.51
C LEU A 384 -16.93 -13.64 -19.96
N TYR A 385 -16.06 -13.07 -20.80
CA TYR A 385 -16.22 -13.14 -22.25
C TYR A 385 -15.26 -14.17 -22.84
N LEU A 386 -15.71 -14.83 -23.91
CA LEU A 386 -14.91 -15.79 -24.65
C LEU A 386 -14.37 -15.11 -25.90
N THR A 387 -13.05 -15.09 -26.06
CA THR A 387 -12.43 -14.71 -27.33
C THR A 387 -12.78 -15.75 -28.40
N PRO A 388 -13.14 -15.34 -29.63
CA PRO A 388 -13.32 -16.29 -30.71
C PRO A 388 -12.00 -17.04 -30.92
N ALA A 389 -12.02 -18.36 -30.75
CA ALA A 389 -10.92 -19.19 -31.19
C ALA A 389 -10.70 -18.95 -32.68
N LEU A 390 -9.47 -18.59 -33.08
CA LEU A 390 -9.05 -18.67 -34.47
C LEU A 390 -9.40 -20.08 -34.97
N ALA A 391 -10.33 -20.15 -35.93
CA ALA A 391 -10.77 -21.40 -36.51
C ALA A 391 -9.56 -22.15 -37.08
N THR A 392 -9.24 -23.29 -36.50
CA THR A 392 -8.39 -24.30 -37.14
C THR A 392 -9.28 -25.48 -37.54
N PRO A 393 -9.11 -26.05 -38.74
CA PRO A 393 -10.06 -27.02 -39.28
C PRO A 393 -10.01 -28.34 -38.52
N ALA A 394 -11.18 -28.95 -38.40
CA ALA A 394 -11.36 -30.31 -37.95
C ALA A 394 -10.50 -31.29 -38.77
N ASN A 395 -9.58 -31.97 -38.10
CA ASN A 395 -9.23 -33.40 -38.25
C ASN A 395 -7.87 -33.63 -37.61
N GLU A 396 -7.83 -34.34 -36.48
CA GLU A 396 -7.13 -35.63 -36.41
C GLU A 396 -7.35 -36.25 -35.03
N HIS A 397 -8.27 -37.20 -35.02
CA HIS A 397 -8.35 -38.26 -34.04
C HIS A 397 -7.04 -39.07 -34.02
N LYS A 398 -6.67 -39.53 -32.81
CA LYS A 398 -5.66 -40.56 -32.48
C LYS A 398 -4.23 -40.05 -32.28
N LEU A 399 -3.83 -39.88 -31.00
CA LEU A 399 -2.79 -40.73 -30.39
C LEU A 399 -2.71 -40.48 -28.87
N GLY A 400 -3.70 -40.93 -28.11
CA GLY A 400 -3.47 -41.24 -26.70
C GLY A 400 -2.71 -42.57 -26.64
N HIS A 401 -1.51 -42.59 -26.04
CA HIS A 401 -0.99 -43.68 -25.22
C HIS A 401 0.49 -43.45 -24.87
N ARG A 402 0.80 -43.61 -23.55
CA ARG A 402 2.12 -43.89 -22.92
C ARG A 402 3.00 -42.63 -22.74
N LEU A 403 3.48 -42.24 -21.55
CA LEU A 403 3.88 -42.99 -20.36
C LEU A 403 3.74 -42.15 -19.07
N ALA A 404 3.19 -42.79 -18.03
CA ALA A 404 3.62 -42.57 -16.66
C ALA A 404 4.78 -43.54 -16.36
N ARG A 405 5.84 -43.06 -15.67
CA ARG A 405 6.51 -43.71 -14.51
C ARG A 405 7.97 -43.27 -14.32
N PHE A 406 8.25 -42.89 -13.06
CA PHE A 406 9.45 -43.14 -12.24
C PHE A 406 10.70 -42.23 -12.31
N ARG A 407 10.85 -41.45 -11.21
CA ARG A 407 11.93 -41.45 -10.19
C ARG A 407 13.42 -41.37 -10.61
N CYS A 408 14.08 -40.37 -10.02
CA CYS A 408 15.45 -40.33 -9.46
C CYS A 408 16.44 -41.47 -9.80
N ARG A 409 17.59 -41.11 -10.38
CA ARG A 409 18.92 -41.19 -9.74
C ARG A 409 20.06 -40.77 -10.70
N CYS A 410 21.07 -40.19 -10.05
CA CYS A 410 22.48 -39.97 -10.38
C CYS A 410 23.09 -40.60 -11.66
N ALA A 411 23.70 -39.71 -12.46
CA ALA A 411 25.14 -39.62 -12.74
C ALA A 411 25.85 -40.56 -13.76
N TRP A 412 26.83 -39.92 -14.43
CA TRP A 412 28.02 -40.42 -15.15
C TRP A 412 27.97 -40.70 -16.67
N LEU A 413 28.63 -39.77 -17.38
CA LEU A 413 29.64 -39.89 -18.46
C LEU A 413 29.32 -40.40 -19.88
N GLN A 414 29.90 -39.59 -20.80
CA GLN A 414 30.61 -39.95 -22.05
C GLN A 414 29.78 -40.34 -23.27
N PHE A 415 30.10 -39.92 -24.50
CA PHE A 415 31.01 -38.91 -25.08
C PHE A 415 30.67 -38.91 -26.60
N GLU A 416 30.89 -37.77 -27.27
CA GLU A 416 31.15 -37.65 -28.72
C GLU A 416 30.04 -38.09 -29.73
N SER A 417 29.85 -37.50 -30.92
CA SER A 417 30.58 -36.53 -31.73
C SER A 417 29.67 -36.05 -32.88
N THR A 418 29.65 -34.72 -33.12
CA THR A 418 29.84 -34.03 -34.41
C THR A 418 29.16 -34.54 -35.69
N ALA A 419 28.30 -33.70 -36.33
CA ALA A 419 28.69 -32.83 -37.48
C ALA A 419 27.55 -32.55 -38.50
N MET A 420 27.61 -31.31 -39.04
CA MET A 420 26.97 -30.72 -40.23
C MET A 420 25.48 -30.31 -40.13
N LYS A 421 25.10 -29.02 -39.96
CA LYS A 421 25.32 -27.75 -40.73
C LYS A 421 24.50 -27.61 -42.05
N VAL A 422 23.53 -26.66 -41.99
CA VAL A 422 23.32 -25.50 -42.93
C VAL A 422 22.52 -25.88 -44.20
N ILE A 423 21.38 -25.27 -44.64
CA ILE A 423 20.95 -23.85 -44.86
C ILE A 423 19.40 -23.76 -44.94
N GLY A 424 18.80 -22.63 -44.55
CA GLY A 424 17.65 -22.04 -45.28
C GLY A 424 16.33 -21.86 -44.50
N LEU A 425 16.24 -20.92 -43.55
CA LEU A 425 15.70 -19.55 -43.69
C LEU A 425 14.15 -19.43 -43.80
N ALA A 426 13.59 -18.85 -42.72
CA ALA A 426 12.47 -17.90 -42.66
C ALA A 426 11.07 -18.33 -43.15
N VAL A 427 10.09 -18.36 -42.23
CA VAL A 427 9.19 -17.22 -41.96
C VAL A 427 8.12 -17.60 -40.90
N LEU A 428 7.86 -16.64 -40.01
CA LEU A 428 6.70 -16.43 -39.10
C LEU A 428 6.60 -17.20 -37.77
N ALA A 429 7.37 -16.66 -36.82
CA ALA A 429 7.07 -16.63 -35.40
C ALA A 429 5.95 -15.61 -35.09
N ALA A 430 5.06 -15.97 -34.17
CA ALA A 430 4.45 -15.07 -33.17
C ALA A 430 3.67 -15.91 -32.14
N VAL A 431 4.37 -16.50 -31.19
CA VAL A 431 3.80 -17.01 -29.93
C VAL A 431 4.42 -16.17 -28.81
N GLY A 432 3.58 -15.63 -27.94
CA GLY A 432 3.95 -14.64 -26.91
C GLY A 432 5.16 -15.05 -26.10
N VAL A 433 6.25 -14.30 -26.28
CA VAL A 433 7.48 -14.45 -25.50
C VAL A 433 7.23 -13.81 -24.14
N ALA A 434 7.52 -14.52 -23.05
CA ALA A 434 7.69 -13.87 -21.75
C ALA A 434 8.63 -12.65 -21.92
N GLU A 435 8.31 -11.49 -21.35
CA GLU A 435 9.17 -10.30 -21.46
C GLU A 435 10.52 -10.57 -20.79
N ASP A 436 11.48 -11.03 -21.58
CA ASP A 436 12.85 -11.20 -21.15
C ASP A 436 13.53 -9.82 -21.12
N TRP A 437 13.37 -9.13 -19.99
CA TRP A 437 13.99 -7.83 -19.73
C TRP A 437 15.52 -7.89 -19.85
N ASP A 438 16.14 -9.03 -19.56
CA ASP A 438 17.58 -9.19 -19.69
C ASP A 438 18.01 -9.22 -21.15
N ALA A 439 17.29 -9.93 -22.02
CA ALA A 439 17.52 -9.92 -23.47
C ALA A 439 17.24 -8.55 -24.09
N GLN A 440 16.18 -7.85 -23.66
CA GLN A 440 15.88 -6.51 -24.14
C GLN A 440 16.96 -5.50 -23.73
N ALA A 441 17.38 -5.52 -22.46
CA ALA A 441 18.47 -4.66 -21.98
C ALA A 441 19.78 -4.98 -22.71
N GLU A 442 20.08 -6.26 -22.92
CA GLU A 442 21.22 -6.72 -23.70
C GLU A 442 21.21 -6.15 -25.13
N ALA A 443 20.07 -6.21 -25.81
CA ALA A 443 19.91 -5.71 -27.18
C ALA A 443 20.15 -4.20 -27.30
N ILE A 444 19.80 -3.43 -26.27
CA ILE A 444 20.08 -1.99 -26.21
C ILE A 444 21.56 -1.75 -25.91
N VAL A 445 22.10 -2.39 -24.86
CA VAL A 445 23.49 -2.19 -24.42
C VAL A 445 24.51 -2.65 -25.46
N ALA A 446 24.20 -3.69 -26.25
CA ALA A 446 25.05 -4.14 -27.35
C ALA A 446 25.24 -3.09 -28.47
N LYS A 447 24.32 -2.11 -28.58
CA LYS A 447 24.40 -1.01 -29.56
C LYS A 447 25.05 0.25 -28.97
N MET A 448 25.26 0.28 -27.66
CA MET A 448 25.87 1.41 -26.96
C MET A 448 27.40 1.32 -27.03
N THR A 449 28.06 2.47 -27.07
CA THR A 449 29.53 2.57 -26.94
C THR A 449 29.95 2.44 -25.47
N PRO A 450 31.23 2.12 -25.19
CA PRO A 450 31.73 2.11 -23.82
C PRO A 450 31.56 3.43 -23.07
N ALA A 451 31.71 4.57 -23.77
CA ALA A 451 31.46 5.89 -23.19
C ALA A 451 29.99 6.07 -22.78
N GLN A 452 29.04 5.56 -23.58
CA GLN A 452 27.61 5.56 -23.21
C GLN A 452 27.32 4.63 -22.04
N TRP A 453 28.00 3.48 -21.91
CA TRP A 453 27.87 2.63 -20.73
C TRP A 453 28.30 3.38 -19.45
N ILE A 454 29.46 4.05 -19.49
CA ILE A 454 29.96 4.87 -18.38
C ILE A 454 29.00 6.02 -18.06
N GLY A 455 28.49 6.72 -19.07
CA GLY A 455 27.53 7.80 -18.88
C GLY A 455 26.28 7.34 -18.12
N GLN A 456 25.74 6.16 -18.44
CA GLN A 456 24.56 5.63 -17.73
C GLN A 456 24.81 5.42 -16.23
N MET A 457 26.06 5.21 -15.81
CA MET A 457 26.43 5.05 -14.41
C MET A 457 26.52 6.38 -13.66
N ALA A 458 26.37 7.52 -14.33
CA ALA A 458 26.38 8.83 -13.68
C ALA A 458 24.97 9.27 -13.28
N GLN A 459 24.83 9.68 -12.01
CA GLN A 459 23.68 10.42 -11.51
C GLN A 459 24.10 11.79 -10.99
N VAL A 460 23.38 12.83 -11.40
CA VAL A 460 23.74 14.24 -11.14
C VAL A 460 22.60 14.96 -10.42
N ASN A 461 22.93 15.82 -9.46
CA ASN A 461 21.95 16.62 -8.74
C ASN A 461 21.29 17.63 -9.68
N ILE A 462 20.01 17.93 -9.46
CA ILE A 462 19.24 18.90 -10.26
C ILE A 462 19.93 20.27 -10.33
N GLY A 463 20.65 20.69 -9.28
CA GLY A 463 21.36 21.96 -9.26
C GLY A 463 22.38 22.14 -10.39
N PHE A 464 22.92 21.05 -10.95
CA PHE A 464 23.82 21.11 -12.10
C PHE A 464 23.11 21.53 -13.41
N ILE A 465 21.82 21.22 -13.52
CA ILE A 465 21.00 21.50 -14.71
C ILE A 465 20.08 22.71 -14.54
N LEU A 466 20.22 23.45 -13.44
CA LEU A 466 19.51 24.70 -13.20
C LEU A 466 20.44 25.89 -13.43
N ASP A 467 19.88 27.00 -13.93
CA ASP A 467 20.56 28.29 -14.02
C ASP A 467 20.55 29.04 -12.67
N GLY A 468 21.19 30.21 -12.62
CA GLY A 468 21.24 31.04 -11.41
C GLY A 468 19.87 31.56 -10.93
N ASN A 469 18.80 31.38 -11.70
CA ASN A 469 17.43 31.72 -11.35
C ASN A 469 16.57 30.47 -11.03
N ASN A 470 17.20 29.30 -10.82
CA ASN A 470 16.54 28.01 -10.58
C ASN A 470 15.62 27.56 -11.74
N LYS A 471 15.91 27.97 -12.97
CA LYS A 471 15.22 27.49 -14.18
C LYS A 471 16.07 26.43 -14.88
N LEU A 472 15.41 25.52 -15.60
CA LEU A 472 16.09 24.47 -16.35
C LEU A 472 17.01 25.07 -17.43
N SER A 473 18.31 24.78 -17.35
CA SER A 473 19.29 25.15 -18.37
C SER A 473 19.29 24.11 -19.49
N THR A 474 18.76 24.47 -20.65
CA THR A 474 18.72 23.56 -21.83
C THR A 474 20.13 23.14 -22.27
N ASP A 475 21.12 24.04 -22.16
CA ASP A 475 22.51 23.74 -22.49
C ASP A 475 23.13 22.71 -21.54
N ALA A 476 22.90 22.86 -20.23
CA ALA A 476 23.40 21.92 -19.22
C ALA A 476 22.74 20.54 -19.36
N VAL A 477 21.42 20.49 -19.62
CA VAL A 477 20.72 19.23 -19.90
C VAL A 477 21.24 18.59 -21.18
N THR A 478 21.48 19.37 -22.23
CA THR A 478 22.06 18.89 -23.50
C THR A 478 23.48 18.35 -23.29
N GLN A 479 24.29 19.01 -22.46
CA GLN A 479 25.62 18.51 -22.07
C GLN A 479 25.51 17.14 -21.37
N CYS A 480 24.58 16.99 -20.43
CA CYS A 480 24.33 15.73 -19.74
C CYS A 480 23.86 14.63 -20.71
N ALA A 481 22.95 14.96 -21.63
CA ALA A 481 22.46 14.03 -22.64
C ALA A 481 23.58 13.52 -23.56
N LYS A 482 24.47 14.43 -24.02
CA LYS A 482 25.66 14.08 -24.83
C LYS A 482 26.68 13.25 -24.07
N ALA A 483 26.84 13.52 -22.77
CA ALA A 483 27.67 12.72 -21.87
C ALA A 483 27.02 11.37 -21.49
N GLY A 484 25.75 11.17 -21.85
CA GLY A 484 24.99 9.95 -21.61
C GLY A 484 24.59 9.75 -20.15
N VAL A 485 24.51 10.83 -19.34
CA VAL A 485 24.13 10.78 -17.91
C VAL A 485 22.86 9.96 -17.71
N GLY A 486 22.89 9.00 -16.79
CA GLY A 486 21.83 8.00 -16.64
C GLY A 486 20.63 8.48 -15.83
N SER A 487 20.84 9.39 -14.89
CA SER A 487 19.84 9.82 -13.92
C SER A 487 20.09 11.25 -13.43
N PHE A 488 19.01 11.91 -13.02
CA PHE A 488 19.06 13.09 -12.16
C PHE A 488 18.43 12.81 -10.80
N LEU A 489 18.65 13.68 -9.81
CA LEU A 489 17.96 13.60 -8.53
C LEU A 489 17.69 14.97 -7.91
N ASN A 490 16.83 14.96 -6.88
CA ASN A 490 16.59 16.05 -5.93
C ASN A 490 15.86 17.26 -6.53
N GLY A 491 15.32 18.13 -5.67
CA GLY A 491 14.53 19.30 -6.02
C GLY A 491 13.22 19.36 -5.22
N VAL A 492 12.52 20.50 -5.26
CA VAL A 492 11.22 20.69 -4.58
C VAL A 492 10.32 21.57 -5.43
N MET A 493 9.18 21.04 -5.88
CA MET A 493 8.20 21.80 -6.67
C MET A 493 6.82 21.11 -6.66
N SER A 494 5.81 21.75 -7.24
CA SER A 494 4.49 21.12 -7.41
C SER A 494 4.52 20.03 -8.50
N ALA A 495 3.58 19.07 -8.45
CA ALA A 495 3.49 18.00 -9.45
C ALA A 495 3.45 18.51 -10.91
N PRO A 496 2.67 19.56 -11.27
CA PRO A 496 2.71 20.11 -12.64
C PRO A 496 4.07 20.68 -13.06
N GLN A 497 4.78 21.34 -12.13
CA GLN A 497 6.12 21.89 -12.39
C GLN A 497 7.13 20.77 -12.60
N TRP A 498 7.10 19.74 -11.75
CA TRP A 498 7.92 18.53 -11.91
C TRP A 498 7.71 17.90 -13.27
N ARG A 499 6.43 17.69 -13.63
CA ARG A 499 6.06 17.02 -14.87
C ARG A 499 6.53 17.81 -16.09
N SER A 500 6.39 19.12 -16.06
CA SER A 500 6.88 20.02 -17.13
C SER A 500 8.39 19.93 -17.29
N MET A 501 9.15 20.00 -16.18
CA MET A 501 10.61 19.93 -16.21
C MET A 501 11.11 18.58 -16.70
N ILE A 502 10.59 17.47 -16.16
CA ILE A 502 11.00 16.12 -16.55
C ILE A 502 10.63 15.86 -18.02
N THR A 503 9.48 16.37 -18.49
CA THR A 503 9.12 16.30 -19.92
C THR A 503 10.16 16.97 -20.80
N GLN A 504 10.62 18.18 -20.46
CA GLN A 504 11.66 18.88 -21.20
C GLN A 504 12.99 18.13 -21.18
N ILE A 505 13.38 17.58 -20.02
CA ILE A 505 14.59 16.75 -19.90
C ILE A 505 14.50 15.54 -20.84
N GLN A 506 13.42 14.77 -20.78
CA GLN A 506 13.25 13.58 -21.63
C GLN A 506 13.23 13.93 -23.13
N GLN A 507 12.63 15.07 -23.50
CA GLN A 507 12.65 15.57 -24.89
C GLN A 507 14.07 15.91 -25.37
N ILE A 508 14.88 16.58 -24.54
CA ILE A 508 16.28 16.89 -24.87
C ILE A 508 17.10 15.60 -25.00
N TYR A 509 16.89 14.62 -24.12
CA TYR A 509 17.55 13.31 -24.23
C TYR A 509 17.19 12.58 -25.52
N ALA A 510 15.90 12.52 -25.86
CA ALA A 510 15.44 11.92 -27.10
C ALA A 510 16.03 12.64 -28.34
N ALA A 511 16.07 13.97 -28.35
CA ALA A 511 16.66 14.77 -29.44
C ALA A 511 18.17 14.55 -29.61
N ASN A 512 18.88 14.14 -28.57
CA ASN A 512 20.31 13.81 -28.61
C ASN A 512 20.57 12.29 -28.76
N GLY A 513 19.53 11.48 -29.01
CA GLY A 513 19.67 10.03 -29.18
C GLY A 513 20.11 9.29 -27.91
N ALA A 514 19.92 9.90 -26.73
CA ALA A 514 20.27 9.31 -25.45
C ALA A 514 19.09 8.49 -24.87
N PRO A 515 19.35 7.40 -24.12
CA PRO A 515 18.30 6.66 -23.41
C PRO A 515 17.53 7.58 -22.44
N PRO A 516 16.24 7.32 -22.18
CA PRO A 516 15.45 8.12 -21.23
C PRO A 516 16.10 8.11 -19.84
N VAL A 517 16.01 9.21 -19.10
CA VAL A 517 16.62 9.33 -17.77
C VAL A 517 15.73 8.77 -16.67
N LEU A 518 16.38 8.28 -15.61
CA LEU A 518 15.74 8.12 -14.31
C LEU A 518 15.72 9.49 -13.60
N PHE A 519 14.69 9.72 -12.78
CA PHE A 519 14.66 10.86 -11.88
C PHE A 519 14.37 10.37 -10.47
N GLY A 520 15.40 10.42 -9.62
CA GLY A 520 15.40 9.99 -8.23
C GLY A 520 14.95 11.07 -7.27
N LEU A 521 14.15 10.71 -6.27
CA LEU A 521 13.77 11.64 -5.21
C LEU A 521 13.60 10.94 -3.86
N ASP A 522 14.08 11.58 -2.80
CA ASP A 522 13.76 11.21 -1.42
C ASP A 522 12.28 11.52 -1.14
N SER A 523 11.45 10.50 -1.31
CA SER A 523 10.05 10.46 -0.93
C SER A 523 9.90 9.45 0.21
N VAL A 524 10.27 9.85 1.43
CA VAL A 524 10.56 8.92 2.54
C VAL A 524 9.34 8.70 3.47
N HIS A 525 8.48 9.70 3.61
CA HIS A 525 7.29 9.63 4.46
C HIS A 525 6.05 10.25 3.79
N GLY A 526 5.93 10.04 2.48
CA GLY A 526 5.07 10.81 1.58
C GLY A 526 5.92 11.35 0.43
N ALA A 527 5.29 11.94 -0.58
CA ALA A 527 6.02 12.66 -1.62
C ALA A 527 6.48 14.03 -1.08
N ASN A 528 7.37 14.02 -0.07
CA ASN A 528 7.71 15.19 0.77
C ASN A 528 8.33 16.39 0.04
N TYR A 529 8.75 16.19 -1.22
CA TYR A 529 9.26 17.23 -2.11
C TYR A 529 8.36 17.50 -3.34
N VAL A 530 7.14 16.97 -3.30
CA VAL A 530 6.04 17.35 -4.19
C VAL A 530 5.09 18.25 -3.42
N ASN A 531 5.08 19.55 -3.74
CA ASN A 531 4.27 20.53 -3.02
C ASN A 531 2.77 20.17 -3.06
N GLY A 532 2.15 20.13 -1.89
CA GLY A 532 0.73 19.80 -1.71
C GLY A 532 0.46 18.31 -1.47
N ALA A 533 1.44 17.42 -1.65
CA ALA A 533 1.29 16.01 -1.29
C ALA A 533 1.05 15.83 0.22
N VAL A 534 0.39 14.72 0.58
CA VAL A 534 0.17 14.38 1.98
C VAL A 534 1.44 13.79 2.59
N LEU A 535 1.81 14.32 3.76
CA LEU A 535 2.87 13.76 4.60
C LEU A 535 2.27 12.74 5.57
N SER A 536 2.78 11.52 5.49
CA SER A 536 2.54 10.44 6.45
C SER A 536 3.51 10.56 7.63
N PRO A 537 3.23 9.96 8.79
CA PRO A 537 4.23 9.83 9.86
C PRO A 537 5.54 9.21 9.37
N GLN A 538 6.66 9.57 10.02
CA GLN A 538 7.99 9.05 9.73
C GLN A 538 8.05 7.52 9.92
N GLN A 539 9.10 6.88 9.41
CA GLN A 539 9.17 5.41 9.40
C GLN A 539 9.16 4.78 10.80
N ILE A 540 9.71 5.45 11.82
CA ILE A 540 9.66 4.94 13.20
C ILE A 540 8.22 4.85 13.73
N ASN A 541 7.37 5.81 13.35
CA ASN A 541 5.94 5.80 13.64
C ASN A 541 5.22 4.67 12.90
N LYS A 542 5.60 4.44 11.64
CA LYS A 542 5.10 3.30 10.86
C LYS A 542 5.48 1.97 11.53
N GLY A 543 6.71 1.87 12.07
CA GLY A 543 7.16 0.76 12.91
C GLY A 543 6.25 0.53 14.11
N ALA A 544 5.95 1.59 14.86
CA ALA A 544 5.10 1.54 16.05
C ALA A 544 3.65 1.08 15.79
N SER A 545 3.16 1.18 14.54
CA SER A 545 1.83 0.68 14.17
C SER A 545 1.73 -0.85 14.14
N PHE A 546 2.85 -1.56 13.91
CA PHE A 546 2.88 -2.99 13.59
C PHE A 546 1.94 -3.41 12.45
N ASN A 547 1.56 -2.46 11.57
CA ASN A 547 0.51 -2.66 10.57
C ASN A 547 1.07 -2.60 9.14
N PRO A 548 1.44 -3.74 8.52
CA PRO A 548 2.00 -3.77 7.17
C PRO A 548 1.02 -3.25 6.11
N THR A 549 -0.29 -3.38 6.31
CA THR A 549 -1.31 -2.90 5.37
C THR A 549 -1.28 -1.38 5.28
N LEU A 550 -1.23 -0.69 6.42
CA LEU A 550 -1.11 0.77 6.43
C LEU A 550 0.23 1.25 5.85
N VAL A 551 1.32 0.51 6.09
CA VAL A 551 2.63 0.82 5.49
C VAL A 551 2.60 0.68 3.97
N GLN A 552 2.02 -0.40 3.46
CA GLN A 552 1.87 -0.60 2.02
C GLN A 552 1.02 0.50 1.38
N GLN A 553 -0.10 0.89 2.00
CA GLN A 553 -0.96 1.96 1.50
C GLN A 553 -0.25 3.33 1.52
N SER A 554 0.44 3.66 2.62
CA SER A 554 1.26 4.87 2.75
C SER A 554 2.35 4.92 1.65
N ALA A 555 3.00 3.79 1.39
CA ALA A 555 4.04 3.65 0.38
C ALA A 555 3.48 3.77 -1.06
N TYR A 556 2.28 3.23 -1.33
CA TYR A 556 1.58 3.43 -2.60
C TYR A 556 1.21 4.90 -2.84
N ILE A 557 0.63 5.58 -1.85
CA ILE A 557 0.29 7.02 -1.95
C ILE A 557 1.55 7.84 -2.22
N THR A 558 2.64 7.53 -1.50
CA THR A 558 3.96 8.15 -1.72
C THR A 558 4.42 8.00 -3.18
N ALA A 559 4.42 6.78 -3.72
CA ALA A 559 4.84 6.52 -5.09
C ALA A 559 3.90 7.15 -6.13
N ARG A 560 2.58 7.12 -5.90
CA ARG A 560 1.58 7.73 -6.76
C ARG A 560 1.76 9.24 -6.85
N ASP A 561 1.98 9.92 -5.73
CA ASP A 561 2.15 11.37 -5.70
C ASP A 561 3.52 11.81 -6.26
N SER A 562 4.57 11.00 -6.09
CA SER A 562 5.83 11.21 -6.79
C SER A 562 5.66 11.02 -8.31
N ALA A 563 4.97 9.96 -8.73
CA ALA A 563 4.65 9.71 -10.14
C ALA A 563 3.78 10.81 -10.75
N ALA A 564 2.93 11.49 -9.98
CA ALA A 564 2.18 12.66 -10.47
C ALA A 564 3.11 13.77 -11.00
N GLY A 565 4.30 13.90 -10.42
CA GLY A 565 5.37 14.76 -10.92
C GLY A 565 6.15 14.19 -12.11
N GLY A 566 5.90 12.94 -12.53
CA GLY A 566 6.71 12.23 -13.52
C GLY A 566 7.99 11.61 -12.95
N LEU A 567 8.15 11.60 -11.62
CA LEU A 567 9.25 10.94 -10.94
C LEU A 567 9.06 9.43 -11.02
N ASN A 568 10.15 8.68 -11.26
CA ASN A 568 10.08 7.25 -11.54
C ASN A 568 10.98 6.41 -10.62
N TRP A 569 11.66 7.06 -9.66
CA TRP A 569 12.58 6.39 -8.76
C TRP A 569 12.52 7.03 -7.37
N VAL A 570 12.07 6.26 -6.39
CA VAL A 570 11.85 6.71 -5.01
C VAL A 570 12.93 6.13 -4.10
N PHE A 571 13.61 6.99 -3.33
CA PHE A 571 14.63 6.61 -2.36
C PHE A 571 14.03 6.24 -1.00
N SER A 572 13.23 5.17 -0.99
CA SER A 572 12.51 4.62 0.17
C SER A 572 12.15 3.15 -0.11
N PRO A 573 12.01 2.28 0.92
CA PRO A 573 12.12 2.55 2.36
C PRO A 573 13.54 2.55 2.94
N GLY A 574 13.72 3.27 4.05
CA GLY A 574 14.81 3.03 5.02
C GLY A 574 14.54 1.76 5.82
N VAL A 575 15.47 0.80 5.80
CA VAL A 575 15.31 -0.51 6.48
C VAL A 575 16.48 -0.82 7.42
N ASP A 576 17.27 0.20 7.75
CA ASP A 576 18.31 0.11 8.76
C ASP A 576 17.73 -0.45 10.08
N VAL A 577 18.48 -1.37 10.70
CA VAL A 577 18.17 -1.86 12.05
C VAL A 577 18.99 -1.02 13.02
N THR A 578 18.29 -0.19 13.79
CA THR A 578 18.92 0.79 14.66
C THR A 578 19.36 0.15 15.97
N THR A 579 20.65 0.17 16.27
CA THR A 579 21.19 -0.37 17.53
C THR A 579 21.67 0.73 18.49
N HIS A 580 21.84 1.96 17.99
CA HIS A 580 22.34 3.08 18.78
C HIS A 580 21.36 4.27 18.74
N LYS A 581 20.77 4.61 19.89
CA LYS A 581 19.72 5.65 20.01
C LYS A 581 20.17 7.07 19.66
N ARG A 582 21.48 7.38 19.81
CA ARG A 582 22.06 8.67 19.37
C ARG A 582 22.09 8.84 17.85
N TRP A 583 21.85 7.79 17.07
CA TRP A 583 21.86 7.89 15.63
C TRP A 583 20.78 8.84 15.14
N SER A 584 21.20 9.95 14.54
CA SER A 584 20.32 11.05 14.13
C SER A 584 19.32 10.69 13.03
N ARG A 585 19.34 9.45 12.53
CA ARG A 585 18.42 8.94 11.52
C ARG A 585 17.53 7.81 12.04
N VAL A 586 17.45 7.59 13.36
CA VAL A 586 16.55 6.59 13.97
C VAL A 586 15.13 6.70 13.40
N TYR A 587 14.62 7.92 13.23
CA TYR A 587 13.26 8.18 12.77
C TYR A 587 12.99 7.74 11.32
N GLU A 588 14.04 7.54 10.52
CA GLU A 588 13.99 7.06 9.14
C GLU A 588 13.92 5.52 9.05
N SER A 589 14.11 4.81 10.17
CA SER A 589 14.02 3.35 10.24
C SER A 589 12.67 2.86 10.80
N PHE A 590 12.37 1.56 10.66
CA PHE A 590 11.22 0.95 11.33
C PHE A 590 11.50 0.56 12.79
N GLY A 591 12.71 0.83 13.31
CA GLY A 591 13.11 0.55 14.69
C GLY A 591 14.33 -0.38 14.79
N GLU A 592 14.40 -1.08 15.92
CA GLU A 592 15.55 -1.91 16.32
C GLU A 592 15.39 -3.41 16.04
N ASP A 593 14.22 -3.85 15.55
CA ASP A 593 13.93 -5.27 15.33
C ASP A 593 14.05 -5.65 13.83
N PRO A 594 14.94 -6.61 13.47
CA PRO A 594 15.10 -7.06 12.09
C PRO A 594 13.83 -7.65 11.48
N TYR A 595 13.01 -8.36 12.28
CA TYR A 595 11.81 -9.01 11.77
C TYR A 595 10.76 -7.96 11.38
N LEU A 596 10.50 -6.99 12.26
CA LEU A 596 9.62 -5.86 12.00
C LEU A 596 10.09 -5.07 10.77
N SER A 597 11.37 -4.72 10.71
CA SER A 597 11.97 -4.02 9.55
C SER A 597 11.84 -4.83 8.26
N SER A 598 11.93 -6.17 8.32
CA SER A 598 11.73 -7.04 7.16
C SER A 598 10.28 -7.03 6.66
N VAL A 599 9.32 -7.19 7.58
CA VAL A 599 7.89 -7.22 7.25
C VAL A 599 7.42 -5.88 6.69
N LEU A 600 7.79 -4.77 7.34
CA LEU A 600 7.37 -3.43 6.92
C LEU A 600 8.15 -2.94 5.70
N GLY A 601 9.43 -3.29 5.57
CA GLY A 601 10.24 -3.04 4.38
C GLY A 601 9.66 -3.71 3.13
N GLN A 602 9.29 -5.00 3.23
CA GLN A 602 8.60 -5.72 2.17
C GLN A 602 7.26 -5.07 1.79
N ALA A 603 6.47 -4.66 2.79
CA ALA A 603 5.19 -3.98 2.57
C ALA A 603 5.38 -2.64 1.83
N ALA A 604 6.37 -1.84 2.22
CA ALA A 604 6.69 -0.58 1.57
C ALA A 604 7.17 -0.76 0.12
N VAL A 605 8.06 -1.73 -0.14
CA VAL A 605 8.50 -2.06 -1.50
C VAL A 605 7.31 -2.48 -2.38
N THR A 606 6.44 -3.34 -1.86
CA THR A 606 5.23 -3.78 -2.55
C THR A 606 4.31 -2.60 -2.86
N GLY A 607 4.12 -1.68 -1.90
CA GLY A 607 3.32 -0.47 -2.08
C GLY A 607 3.89 0.44 -3.17
N ILE A 608 5.17 0.79 -3.09
CA ILE A 608 5.83 1.67 -4.07
C ILE A 608 5.76 1.07 -5.48
N GLN A 609 6.16 -0.19 -5.63
CA GLN A 609 6.26 -0.84 -6.96
C GLN A 609 4.92 -1.34 -7.49
N SER A 610 3.83 -1.23 -6.72
CA SER A 610 2.47 -1.42 -7.24
C SER A 610 2.00 -0.22 -8.07
N MET A 611 2.65 0.94 -7.95
CA MET A 611 2.48 2.07 -8.85
C MET A 611 3.30 1.84 -10.13
N PRO A 612 2.66 1.68 -11.31
CA PRO A 612 3.39 1.43 -12.55
C PRO A 612 4.37 2.56 -12.88
N GLY A 613 5.58 2.19 -13.30
CA GLY A 613 6.62 3.14 -13.68
C GLY A 613 7.39 3.76 -12.51
N VAL A 614 7.26 3.24 -11.29
CA VAL A 614 8.03 3.71 -10.12
C VAL A 614 8.85 2.58 -9.50
N ALA A 615 10.14 2.82 -9.27
CA ALA A 615 11.03 1.92 -8.56
C ALA A 615 11.22 2.32 -7.09
N ALA A 616 11.22 1.33 -6.19
CA ALA A 616 11.67 1.50 -4.81
C ALA A 616 13.20 1.38 -4.72
N THR A 617 13.81 2.06 -3.74
CA THR A 617 15.23 1.92 -3.39
C THR A 617 15.35 1.71 -1.91
N LEU A 618 15.79 0.51 -1.51
CA LEU A 618 16.07 0.26 -0.11
C LEU A 618 17.34 0.94 0.31
N LYS A 619 17.33 1.49 1.52
CA LYS A 619 18.50 2.16 2.08
C LYS A 619 18.67 1.90 3.59
N HIS A 620 19.88 1.85 4.12
CA HIS A 620 21.17 1.94 3.41
C HIS A 620 21.95 0.64 3.60
N PHE A 621 22.41 0.03 2.50
CA PHE A 621 23.08 -1.27 2.52
C PHE A 621 24.58 -1.11 2.82
N ILE A 622 25.13 -1.57 3.94
CA ILE A 622 24.43 -2.15 5.10
C ILE A 622 25.12 -1.76 6.41
N GLY A 623 24.33 -1.67 7.49
CA GLY A 623 24.83 -1.44 8.85
C GLY A 623 24.91 0.02 9.25
N TYR A 624 24.23 0.93 8.53
CA TYR A 624 24.27 2.36 8.85
C TYR A 624 23.67 2.66 10.21
N GLY A 625 22.54 2.04 10.55
CA GLY A 625 21.90 2.20 11.86
C GLY A 625 22.68 1.63 13.06
N ALA A 626 23.87 1.08 12.83
CA ALA A 626 24.71 0.47 13.85
C ALA A 626 26.12 1.09 13.93
N THR A 627 26.23 2.40 13.66
CA THR A 627 27.51 3.09 13.91
C THR A 627 27.90 2.99 15.39
N SER A 628 29.18 2.76 15.64
CA SER A 628 29.67 2.37 16.97
C SER A 628 29.52 3.49 18.01
N SER A 629 29.59 4.74 17.57
CA SER A 629 29.32 5.92 18.40
C SER A 629 27.88 6.41 18.24
N GLY A 630 27.05 5.82 17.39
CA GLY A 630 25.77 6.44 17.02
C GLY A 630 25.90 7.75 16.27
N ASP A 631 27.09 8.24 15.94
CA ASP A 631 27.21 9.43 15.12
C ASP A 631 26.92 9.05 13.67
N ASP A 632 26.23 9.94 12.96
CA ASP A 632 26.01 9.81 11.53
C ASP A 632 27.33 9.69 10.76
N ARG A 633 27.35 8.74 9.83
CA ARG A 633 28.50 8.31 9.01
C ARG A 633 29.72 7.83 9.80
N GLY A 634 29.55 7.57 11.10
CA GLY A 634 30.55 6.88 11.92
C GLY A 634 30.79 5.44 11.47
N PRO A 635 31.94 4.84 11.79
CA PRO A 635 32.23 3.45 11.43
C PRO A 635 31.34 2.46 12.20
N ALA A 636 30.95 1.38 11.53
CA ALA A 636 30.30 0.23 12.14
C ALA A 636 31.31 -0.92 12.28
N TYR A 637 31.36 -1.56 13.44
CA TYR A 637 32.16 -2.77 13.68
C TYR A 637 31.21 -3.92 13.97
N LEU A 638 30.91 -4.71 12.95
CA LEU A 638 29.89 -5.75 12.99
C LEU A 638 30.51 -7.10 12.70
N SER A 639 30.27 -8.09 13.55
CA SER A 639 30.59 -9.48 13.23
C SER A 639 29.75 -9.97 12.03
N ASP A 640 30.23 -10.99 11.32
CA ASP A 640 29.45 -11.64 10.26
C ASP A 640 28.10 -12.14 10.79
N TYR A 641 28.05 -12.59 12.04
CA TYR A 641 26.81 -12.97 12.71
C TYR A 641 25.82 -11.81 12.77
N GLU A 642 26.26 -10.62 13.20
CA GLU A 642 25.39 -9.44 13.29
C GLU A 642 24.94 -8.96 11.92
N VAL A 643 25.85 -8.93 10.93
CA VAL A 643 25.50 -8.58 9.55
C VAL A 643 24.42 -9.53 9.03
N LEU A 644 24.61 -10.85 9.17
CA LEU A 644 23.70 -11.85 8.58
C LEU A 644 22.38 -11.99 9.33
N ASN A 645 22.36 -11.86 10.66
CA ASN A 645 21.18 -12.13 11.47
C ASN A 645 20.39 -10.87 11.86
N TYR A 646 21.02 -9.69 11.87
CA TYR A 646 20.33 -8.45 12.24
C TYR A 646 20.16 -7.49 11.06
N HIS A 647 21.21 -7.22 10.28
CA HIS A 647 21.14 -6.15 9.28
C HIS A 647 20.74 -6.61 7.88
N ALA A 648 21.11 -7.83 7.48
CA ALA A 648 20.78 -8.42 6.18
C ALA A 648 19.29 -8.81 6.00
N PRO A 649 18.56 -9.30 7.03
CA PRO A 649 17.20 -9.81 6.84
C PRO A 649 16.23 -8.84 6.14
N PRO A 650 16.20 -7.53 6.47
CA PRO A 650 15.29 -6.60 5.79
C PRO A 650 15.59 -6.46 4.29
N PHE A 651 16.86 -6.50 3.90
CA PHE A 651 17.24 -6.48 2.49
C PHE A 651 16.89 -7.79 1.79
N ILE A 652 17.10 -8.95 2.44
CA ILE A 652 16.70 -10.26 1.89
C ILE A 652 15.20 -10.29 1.61
N ALA A 653 14.37 -9.87 2.57
CA ALA A 653 12.91 -9.84 2.43
C ALA A 653 12.47 -8.94 1.26
N ALA A 654 13.13 -7.79 1.09
CA ALA A 654 12.81 -6.87 0.01
C ALA A 654 13.30 -7.32 -1.37
N VAL A 655 14.46 -7.97 -1.45
CA VAL A 655 14.93 -8.61 -2.69
C VAL A 655 13.94 -9.71 -3.10
N ALA A 656 13.46 -10.51 -2.15
CA ALA A 656 12.41 -11.52 -2.38
C ALA A 656 11.07 -10.88 -2.82
N ALA A 657 10.76 -9.67 -2.35
CA ALA A 657 9.61 -8.88 -2.79
C ALA A 657 9.77 -8.26 -4.19
N GLY A 658 10.94 -8.40 -4.81
CA GLY A 658 11.23 -7.89 -6.15
C GLY A 658 11.70 -6.44 -6.19
N ALA A 659 12.34 -5.95 -5.12
CA ALA A 659 12.95 -4.62 -5.11
C ALA A 659 13.85 -4.38 -6.33
N LEU A 660 13.68 -3.21 -6.96
CA LEU A 660 14.39 -2.87 -8.20
C LEU A 660 15.71 -2.14 -7.98
N SER A 661 15.91 -1.51 -6.82
CA SER A 661 17.10 -0.75 -6.47
C SER A 661 17.46 -0.85 -4.99
N ILE A 662 18.75 -0.71 -4.68
CA ILE A 662 19.33 -0.61 -3.34
C ILE A 662 20.36 0.52 -3.35
N MET A 663 20.42 1.30 -2.27
CA MET A 663 21.43 2.33 -2.05
C MET A 663 22.49 1.84 -1.05
N SER A 664 23.78 2.03 -1.35
CA SER A 664 24.85 1.70 -0.41
C SER A 664 24.89 2.67 0.77
N SER A 665 25.34 2.20 1.93
CA SER A 665 25.58 3.05 3.11
C SER A 665 26.91 3.77 3.02
N TYR A 666 26.96 4.98 3.58
CA TYR A 666 28.19 5.74 3.82
C TYR A 666 29.23 5.03 4.70
N VAL A 667 28.79 4.14 5.58
CA VAL A 667 29.66 3.69 6.68
C VAL A 667 30.74 2.74 6.18
N SER A 668 31.91 2.78 6.81
CA SER A 668 32.83 1.66 6.76
C SER A 668 32.33 0.56 7.69
N ASN A 669 32.17 -0.65 7.16
CA ASN A 669 31.95 -1.85 7.97
C ASN A 669 33.28 -2.55 8.19
N ASN A 670 33.71 -2.69 9.45
CA ASN A 670 35.00 -3.25 9.85
C ASN A 670 36.20 -2.60 9.14
N GLY A 671 36.16 -1.26 9.02
CA GLY A 671 37.23 -0.48 8.39
C GLY A 671 37.21 -0.46 6.86
N VAL A 672 36.22 -1.07 6.20
CA VAL A 672 36.10 -1.07 4.74
C VAL A 672 34.83 -0.32 4.29
N PRO A 673 34.96 0.85 3.63
CA PRO A 673 33.83 1.61 3.08
C PRO A 673 33.00 0.78 2.09
N MET A 674 31.65 0.90 2.12
CA MET A 674 30.76 0.07 1.31
C MET A 674 31.05 0.16 -0.19
N VAL A 675 31.35 1.35 -0.72
CA VAL A 675 31.73 1.56 -2.13
C VAL A 675 33.06 0.90 -2.53
N ALA A 676 33.78 0.28 -1.60
CA ALA A 676 34.96 -0.55 -1.85
C ALA A 676 34.88 -1.94 -1.16
N ASN A 677 33.71 -2.36 -0.69
CA ASN A 677 33.55 -3.57 0.13
C ASN A 677 33.10 -4.79 -0.71
N THR A 678 34.05 -5.60 -1.17
CA THR A 678 33.77 -6.81 -1.97
C THR A 678 32.95 -7.85 -1.21
N PRO A 679 33.29 -8.22 0.04
CA PRO A 679 32.49 -9.19 0.79
C PRO A 679 31.01 -8.83 0.89
N LEU A 680 30.68 -7.54 1.11
CA LEU A 680 29.29 -7.15 1.31
C LEU A 680 28.57 -6.83 -0.01
N THR A 681 29.18 -6.04 -0.90
CA THR A 681 28.50 -5.60 -2.14
C THR A 681 28.54 -6.64 -3.25
N VAL A 682 29.54 -7.52 -3.30
CA VAL A 682 29.64 -8.55 -4.33
C VAL A 682 29.19 -9.89 -3.77
N ASN A 683 29.87 -10.41 -2.74
CA ASN A 683 29.59 -11.77 -2.27
C ASN A 683 28.21 -11.85 -1.63
N LEU A 684 27.94 -11.04 -0.61
CA LEU A 684 26.64 -11.07 0.07
C LEU A 684 25.51 -10.58 -0.84
N LEU A 685 25.58 -9.35 -1.37
CA LEU A 685 24.47 -8.76 -2.11
C LEU A 685 24.21 -9.43 -3.48
N ARG A 686 25.24 -9.66 -4.29
CA ARG A 686 25.04 -10.22 -5.65
C ARG A 686 24.98 -11.74 -5.64
N ASN A 687 25.93 -12.39 -4.98
CA ASN A 687 26.05 -13.85 -5.07
C ASN A 687 25.10 -14.56 -4.11
N ASP A 688 25.09 -14.17 -2.83
CA ASP A 688 24.31 -14.89 -1.81
C ASP A 688 22.83 -14.47 -1.81
N MET A 689 22.53 -13.17 -1.87
CA MET A 689 21.15 -12.66 -1.93
C MET A 689 20.54 -12.71 -3.34
N GLY A 690 21.35 -12.86 -4.40
CA GLY A 690 20.87 -12.90 -5.78
C GLY A 690 20.31 -11.58 -6.30
N PHE A 691 20.73 -10.43 -5.76
CA PHE A 691 20.19 -9.13 -6.15
C PHE A 691 20.61 -8.72 -7.56
N ASN A 692 19.63 -8.72 -8.48
CA ASN A 692 19.80 -8.40 -9.89
C ASN A 692 19.34 -6.98 -10.28
N GLY A 693 18.96 -6.14 -9.31
CA GLY A 693 18.59 -4.74 -9.51
C GLY A 693 19.80 -3.80 -9.53
N VAL A 694 19.54 -2.50 -9.49
CA VAL A 694 20.58 -1.45 -9.49
C VAL A 694 21.11 -1.22 -8.08
N LEU A 695 22.44 -1.20 -7.90
CA LEU A 695 23.09 -0.66 -6.70
C LEU A 695 23.55 0.77 -6.98
N VAL A 696 22.93 1.75 -6.35
CA VAL A 696 23.33 3.17 -6.42
C VAL A 696 24.13 3.55 -5.17
N THR A 697 25.07 4.47 -5.29
CA THR A 697 25.75 5.03 -4.12
C THR A 697 24.86 6.01 -3.36
N ASP A 698 25.21 6.28 -2.11
CA ASP A 698 24.75 7.52 -1.46
C ASP A 698 25.52 8.73 -2.02
N TRP A 699 25.19 9.94 -1.55
CA TRP A 699 25.67 11.21 -2.08
C TRP A 699 27.18 11.40 -1.92
N GLU A 700 27.89 11.51 -3.05
CA GLU A 700 29.35 11.63 -3.18
C GLU A 700 30.18 10.43 -2.68
N ASP A 701 29.56 9.29 -2.38
CA ASP A 701 30.18 8.26 -1.56
C ASP A 701 31.49 7.68 -2.14
N ILE A 702 31.61 7.58 -3.48
CA ILE A 702 32.88 7.19 -4.11
C ILE A 702 33.99 8.18 -3.79
N TYR A 703 33.73 9.49 -3.82
CA TYR A 703 34.74 10.52 -3.54
C TYR A 703 35.08 10.60 -2.05
N ASN A 704 34.18 10.14 -1.18
CA ASN A 704 34.47 10.01 0.25
C ASN A 704 35.59 9.01 0.55
N LEU A 705 35.92 8.08 -0.37
CA LEU A 705 37.13 7.26 -0.26
C LEU A 705 38.42 8.11 -0.13
N ASN A 706 38.45 9.27 -0.80
CA ASN A 706 39.52 10.25 -0.72
C ASN A 706 39.26 11.27 0.41
N ASN A 707 38.07 11.89 0.40
CA ASN A 707 37.79 13.09 1.19
C ASN A 707 37.50 12.81 2.67
N VAL A 708 37.00 11.61 3.00
CA VAL A 708 36.54 11.26 4.36
C VAL A 708 37.32 10.07 4.92
N HIS A 709 37.43 8.98 4.14
CA HIS A 709 38.10 7.77 4.57
C HIS A 709 39.63 7.82 4.41
N HIS A 710 40.13 8.72 3.56
CA HIS A 710 41.57 8.92 3.28
C HIS A 710 42.32 7.63 2.92
N ILE A 711 41.68 6.70 2.20
CA ILE A 711 42.29 5.44 1.77
C ILE A 711 42.90 5.49 0.36
N VAL A 712 42.71 6.61 -0.33
CA VAL A 712 43.30 6.95 -1.64
C VAL A 712 43.66 8.44 -1.65
N SER A 713 44.50 8.87 -2.59
CA SER A 713 45.04 10.24 -2.61
C SER A 713 44.33 11.22 -3.56
N ASN A 714 43.41 10.74 -4.40
CA ASN A 714 42.65 11.56 -5.36
C ASN A 714 41.39 10.83 -5.84
N ASN A 715 40.48 11.55 -6.50
CA ASN A 715 39.20 11.01 -6.98
C ASN A 715 39.35 10.03 -8.16
N GLN A 716 40.42 10.12 -8.95
CA GLN A 716 40.70 9.14 -10.02
C GLN A 716 40.99 7.75 -9.44
N ASP A 717 41.76 7.69 -8.36
CA ASP A 717 42.05 6.46 -7.63
C ASP A 717 40.84 5.99 -6.82
N ALA A 718 40.00 6.90 -6.32
CA ALA A 718 38.74 6.57 -5.66
C ALA A 718 37.77 5.82 -6.59
N VAL A 719 37.54 6.35 -7.80
CA VAL A 719 36.74 5.67 -8.83
C VAL A 719 37.38 4.34 -9.22
N GLY A 720 38.72 4.29 -9.33
CA GLY A 720 39.48 3.07 -9.62
C GLY A 720 39.23 1.97 -8.58
N LEU A 721 39.36 2.32 -7.30
CA LEU A 721 39.17 1.40 -6.19
C LEU A 721 37.71 0.89 -6.13
N SER A 722 36.74 1.79 -6.28
CA SER A 722 35.32 1.41 -6.24
C SER A 722 34.94 0.47 -7.38
N MET A 723 35.37 0.76 -8.61
CA MET A 723 35.09 -0.10 -9.78
C MET A 723 35.77 -1.47 -9.69
N ALA A 724 36.93 -1.54 -9.02
CA ALA A 724 37.66 -2.78 -8.83
C ALA A 724 37.12 -3.65 -7.67
N LYS A 725 36.50 -3.05 -6.65
CA LYS A 725 36.15 -3.75 -5.41
C LYS A 725 34.65 -3.87 -5.14
N SER A 726 33.80 -3.07 -5.76
CA SER A 726 32.36 -3.06 -5.49
C SER A 726 31.51 -3.40 -6.71
N SER A 727 30.25 -3.76 -6.46
CA SER A 727 29.24 -3.95 -7.50
C SER A 727 28.38 -2.70 -7.76
N VAL A 728 28.86 -1.51 -7.40
CA VAL A 728 28.11 -0.25 -7.61
C VAL A 728 27.82 -0.10 -9.11
N ASP A 729 26.55 0.14 -9.44
CA ASP A 729 26.11 0.36 -10.81
C ASP A 729 26.01 1.83 -11.17
N MET A 730 25.59 2.67 -10.22
CA MET A 730 25.39 4.10 -10.44
C MET A 730 26.04 4.91 -9.33
N SER A 731 26.85 5.88 -9.73
CA SER A 731 27.49 6.85 -8.84
C SER A 731 26.63 8.11 -8.74
N MET A 732 26.29 8.50 -7.52
CA MET A 732 25.68 9.79 -7.19
C MET A 732 26.81 10.82 -6.99
N ILE A 733 27.14 11.58 -8.05
CA ILE A 733 28.35 12.42 -8.19
C ILE A 733 28.15 13.88 -7.72
N PRO A 734 26.94 14.19 -7.24
CA PRO A 734 26.07 15.34 -7.53
C PRO A 734 26.54 16.55 -8.35
N TYR A 735 27.79 17.02 -8.26
CA TYR A 735 28.13 18.42 -8.59
C TYR A 735 28.82 18.63 -9.94
N ASP A 736 29.39 17.58 -10.54
CA ASP A 736 30.07 17.68 -11.82
C ASP A 736 30.00 16.36 -12.63
N LEU A 737 30.65 16.34 -13.79
CA LEU A 737 30.74 15.16 -14.68
C LEU A 737 32.11 14.47 -14.61
N SER A 738 32.95 14.78 -13.62
CA SER A 738 34.34 14.30 -13.54
C SER A 738 34.45 12.78 -13.42
N PHE A 739 33.47 12.12 -12.79
CA PHE A 739 33.37 10.66 -12.71
C PHE A 739 33.44 10.00 -14.08
N ILE A 740 32.77 10.57 -15.09
CA ILE A 740 32.76 10.04 -16.47
C ILE A 740 34.18 10.06 -17.03
N GLY A 741 34.91 11.17 -16.83
CA GLY A 741 36.31 11.30 -17.23
C GLY A 741 37.22 10.30 -16.51
N PHE A 742 37.07 10.16 -15.20
CA PHE A 742 37.86 9.20 -14.41
C PHE A 742 37.60 7.75 -14.82
N ALA A 743 36.33 7.37 -15.03
CA ALA A 743 35.97 6.04 -15.51
C ALA A 743 36.49 5.77 -16.92
N GLN A 744 36.45 6.76 -17.82
CA GLN A 744 37.01 6.64 -19.16
C GLN A 744 38.53 6.44 -19.13
N ASN A 745 39.24 7.12 -18.22
CA ASN A 745 40.68 6.92 -18.03
C ASN A 745 41.02 5.49 -17.56
N LEU A 746 40.20 4.92 -16.66
CA LEU A 746 40.37 3.53 -16.21
C LEU A 746 40.16 2.52 -17.33
N LEU A 747 39.14 2.76 -18.17
CA LEU A 747 38.88 1.95 -19.36
C LEU A 747 40.03 2.04 -20.36
N ASN A 748 40.46 3.25 -20.72
CA ASN A 748 41.50 3.50 -21.72
C ASN A 748 42.87 2.94 -21.28
N SER A 749 43.17 2.99 -19.98
CA SER A 749 44.41 2.43 -19.42
C SER A 749 44.35 0.91 -19.18
N GLY A 750 43.20 0.27 -19.39
CA GLY A 750 43.00 -1.16 -19.13
C GLY A 750 42.95 -1.54 -17.65
N LYS A 751 42.94 -0.57 -16.72
CA LYS A 751 42.81 -0.81 -15.28
C LYS A 751 41.45 -1.40 -14.89
N THR A 752 40.40 -1.07 -15.64
CA THR A 752 39.06 -1.65 -15.47
C THR A 752 38.56 -2.20 -16.81
N PRO A 753 38.13 -3.48 -16.87
CA PRO A 753 37.66 -4.08 -18.12
C PRO A 753 36.34 -3.46 -18.57
N ALA A 754 36.15 -3.35 -19.89
CA ALA A 754 34.93 -2.80 -20.50
C ALA A 754 33.64 -3.53 -20.06
N SER A 755 33.73 -4.83 -19.79
CA SER A 755 32.62 -5.65 -19.29
C SER A 755 32.05 -5.13 -17.97
N ARG A 756 32.89 -4.58 -17.08
CA ARG A 756 32.44 -4.05 -15.78
C ARG A 756 31.47 -2.88 -15.94
N PHE A 757 31.76 -1.96 -16.85
CA PHE A 757 30.88 -0.82 -17.15
C PHE A 757 29.62 -1.28 -17.92
N ARG A 758 29.80 -2.20 -18.85
CA ARG A 758 28.70 -2.78 -19.65
C ARG A 758 27.65 -3.47 -18.77
N GLU A 759 28.09 -4.24 -17.79
CA GLU A 759 27.21 -4.95 -16.85
C GLU A 759 26.35 -3.98 -16.01
N SER A 760 26.93 -2.89 -15.52
CA SER A 760 26.18 -1.86 -14.80
C SER A 760 25.21 -1.12 -15.70
N ALA A 761 25.64 -0.74 -16.91
CA ALA A 761 24.75 -0.15 -17.90
C ALA A 761 23.56 -1.09 -18.21
N LYS A 762 23.78 -2.41 -18.32
CA LYS A 762 22.69 -3.39 -18.52
C LYS A 762 21.68 -3.39 -17.38
N ARG A 763 22.11 -3.37 -16.12
CA ARG A 763 21.18 -3.28 -14.96
C ARG A 763 20.38 -1.99 -14.97
N ILE A 764 21.01 -0.87 -15.32
CA ILE A 764 20.35 0.44 -15.39
C ILE A 764 19.34 0.51 -16.55
N ILE A 765 19.70 0.02 -17.73
CA ILE A 765 18.77 -0.06 -18.87
C ILE A 765 17.62 -1.03 -18.57
N LYS A 766 17.89 -2.16 -17.91
CA LYS A 766 16.87 -3.10 -17.44
C LYS A 766 15.88 -2.42 -16.48
N LEU A 767 16.36 -1.60 -15.55
CA LEU A 767 15.51 -0.79 -14.68
C LEU A 767 14.61 0.14 -15.50
N LYS A 768 15.18 0.90 -16.44
CA LYS A 768 14.43 1.82 -17.30
C LYS A 768 13.36 1.11 -18.15
N LEU A 769 13.66 -0.09 -18.64
CA LEU A 769 12.71 -0.94 -19.37
C LEU A 769 11.56 -1.43 -18.47
N LYS A 770 11.88 -1.95 -17.28
CA LYS A 770 10.86 -2.41 -16.30
C LYS A 770 9.92 -1.29 -15.86
N LEU A 771 10.41 -0.05 -15.85
CA LEU A 771 9.61 1.14 -15.54
C LEU A 771 8.84 1.68 -16.76
N GLY A 772 9.00 1.07 -17.93
CA GLY A 772 8.33 1.48 -19.17
C GLY A 772 8.84 2.81 -19.74
N LEU A 773 10.00 3.32 -19.32
CA LEU A 773 10.43 4.69 -19.65
C LEU A 773 10.75 4.92 -21.13
N PHE A 774 11.01 3.85 -21.90
CA PHE A 774 11.18 3.96 -23.35
C PHE A 774 9.84 4.22 -24.07
N SER A 775 8.71 3.86 -23.45
CA SER A 775 7.36 4.05 -23.99
C SER A 775 6.62 5.21 -23.32
N THR A 776 6.76 5.35 -21.99
CA THR A 776 6.17 6.41 -21.18
C THR A 776 7.25 7.02 -20.29
N PRO A 777 8.05 7.97 -20.81
CA PRO A 777 9.19 8.55 -20.08
C PRO A 777 8.80 9.39 -18.85
N VAL A 778 7.53 9.79 -18.77
CA VAL A 778 6.96 10.65 -17.72
C VAL A 778 5.66 10.00 -17.21
N PRO A 779 5.72 9.11 -16.21
CA PRO A 779 4.56 8.39 -15.69
C PRO A 779 3.58 9.29 -14.92
N GLY A 780 2.46 8.71 -14.48
CA GLY A 780 1.60 9.26 -13.41
C GLY A 780 0.75 10.49 -13.75
N ALA A 781 0.60 10.87 -15.03
CA ALA A 781 -0.21 12.02 -15.42
C ALA A 781 -1.68 11.98 -14.88
N SER A 782 -2.28 10.80 -14.76
CA SER A 782 -3.63 10.62 -14.20
C SER A 782 -3.72 10.83 -12.68
N ALA A 783 -2.58 10.83 -11.97
CA ALA A 783 -2.54 11.00 -10.52
C ALA A 783 -2.42 12.46 -10.06
N VAL A 784 -2.21 13.42 -10.99
CA VAL A 784 -1.98 14.83 -10.65
C VAL A 784 -3.11 15.44 -9.82
N SER A 785 -4.36 15.13 -10.14
CA SER A 785 -5.53 15.63 -9.39
C SER A 785 -5.74 14.93 -8.04
N LEU A 786 -5.04 13.82 -7.79
CA LEU A 786 -5.15 13.07 -6.55
C LEU A 786 -4.15 13.54 -5.49
N VAL A 787 -3.11 14.29 -5.88
CA VAL A 787 -2.09 14.80 -4.94
C VAL A 787 -2.76 15.64 -3.85
N GLY A 788 -2.56 15.25 -2.59
CA GLY A 788 -3.10 16.00 -1.46
C GLY A 788 -4.59 15.78 -1.20
N SER A 789 -5.21 14.75 -1.80
CA SER A 789 -6.65 14.49 -1.68
C SER A 789 -7.07 14.20 -0.24
N GLU A 790 -8.36 14.40 0.06
CA GLU A 790 -8.90 14.12 1.40
C GLU A 790 -8.78 12.63 1.76
N THR A 791 -8.89 11.74 0.78
CA THR A 791 -8.67 10.29 0.99
C THR A 791 -7.25 10.00 1.45
N ASP A 792 -6.25 10.70 0.90
CA ASP A 792 -4.86 10.51 1.34
C ASP A 792 -4.63 11.14 2.72
N ARG A 793 -5.26 12.29 3.01
CA ARG A 793 -5.22 12.92 4.34
C ARG A 793 -5.81 12.00 5.40
N GLN A 794 -6.91 11.33 5.07
CA GLN A 794 -7.54 10.33 5.94
C GLN A 794 -6.65 9.11 6.16
N ALA A 795 -5.99 8.60 5.11
CA ALA A 795 -5.03 7.49 5.22
C ALA A 795 -3.82 7.87 6.09
N ALA A 796 -3.27 9.07 5.92
CA ALA A 796 -2.19 9.57 6.77
C ALA A 796 -2.63 9.77 8.23
N LEU A 797 -3.88 10.20 8.46
CA LEU A 797 -4.47 10.31 9.79
C LEU A 797 -4.67 8.94 10.46
N GLU A 798 -5.07 7.92 9.71
CA GLU A 798 -5.17 6.54 10.21
C GLU A 798 -3.81 5.98 10.61
N MET A 799 -2.79 6.16 9.76
CA MET A 799 -1.40 5.83 10.12
C MET A 799 -0.95 6.59 11.38
N ALA A 800 -1.24 7.89 11.47
CA ALA A 800 -0.89 8.69 12.64
C ALA A 800 -1.55 8.13 13.91
N ARG A 801 -2.84 7.79 13.86
CA ARG A 801 -3.58 7.22 15.00
C ARG A 801 -3.00 5.89 15.49
N GLU A 802 -2.63 4.98 14.59
CA GLU A 802 -2.04 3.70 14.96
C GLU A 802 -0.57 3.81 15.41
N SER A 803 0.11 4.91 15.07
CA SER A 803 1.52 5.12 15.42
C SER A 803 1.77 5.75 16.79
N ILE A 804 0.74 6.25 17.48
CA ILE A 804 0.89 6.94 18.77
C ILE A 804 0.99 5.91 19.90
N VAL A 805 2.13 5.86 20.58
CA VAL A 805 2.38 4.94 21.70
C VAL A 805 2.01 5.59 23.03
N LEU A 806 1.02 5.03 23.74
CA LEU A 806 0.66 5.45 25.09
C LEU A 806 1.62 4.83 26.12
N LEU A 807 2.65 5.57 26.51
CA LEU A 807 3.67 5.08 27.45
C LEU A 807 3.18 5.02 28.92
N LYS A 808 2.28 5.94 29.31
CA LYS A 808 1.79 6.04 30.70
C LYS A 808 0.40 6.63 30.74
N ASN A 809 -0.50 5.99 31.50
CA ASN A 809 -1.85 6.51 31.75
C ASN A 809 -2.24 6.30 33.23
N LYS A 810 -1.66 7.12 34.11
CA LYS A 810 -1.92 7.03 35.55
C LYS A 810 -3.36 7.43 35.85
N ASN A 811 -4.03 6.68 36.73
CA ASN A 811 -5.41 6.92 37.17
C ASN A 811 -6.44 7.00 36.01
N SER A 812 -6.12 6.40 34.86
CA SER A 812 -6.97 6.48 33.65
C SER A 812 -7.32 7.93 33.28
N ALA A 813 -6.34 8.83 33.39
CA ALA A 813 -6.51 10.24 33.04
C ALA A 813 -6.88 10.43 31.55
N LEU A 814 -6.42 9.53 30.68
CA LEU A 814 -6.81 9.46 29.28
C LEU A 814 -7.81 8.31 29.03
N PRO A 815 -8.79 8.48 28.13
CA PRO A 815 -9.06 9.70 27.36
C PRO A 815 -9.70 10.82 28.21
N LEU A 816 -9.46 12.09 27.84
CA LEU A 816 -10.06 13.23 28.51
C LEU A 816 -11.60 13.16 28.38
N LYS A 817 -12.32 13.25 29.51
CA LYS A 817 -13.78 13.24 29.52
C LYS A 817 -14.31 14.61 29.13
N SER A 818 -15.21 14.69 28.13
CA SER A 818 -15.85 15.93 27.66
C SER A 818 -14.89 16.93 26.99
N GLN A 819 -15.08 18.24 27.22
CA GLN A 819 -14.19 19.32 26.80
C GLN A 819 -13.79 20.13 28.03
N PRO A 820 -12.86 19.62 28.86
CA PRO A 820 -12.41 20.28 30.08
C PRO A 820 -11.58 21.53 29.76
N ARG A 821 -11.41 22.44 30.72
CA ARG A 821 -10.46 23.56 30.58
C ARG A 821 -9.03 23.01 30.51
N ILE A 822 -8.33 23.32 29.44
CA ILE A 822 -6.96 22.91 29.18
C ILE A 822 -6.05 24.13 29.21
N PHE A 823 -4.93 23.98 29.90
CA PHE A 823 -3.73 24.78 29.66
C PHE A 823 -2.79 24.02 28.73
N LEU A 824 -2.59 24.51 27.51
CA LEU A 824 -1.69 23.94 26.51
C LEU A 824 -0.36 24.70 26.51
N THR A 825 0.75 24.01 26.67
CA THR A 825 2.07 24.65 26.74
C THR A 825 3.15 23.80 26.08
N GLY A 826 4.34 24.36 25.90
CA GLY A 826 5.51 23.70 25.32
C GLY A 826 5.83 24.19 23.90
N PRO A 827 7.08 23.97 23.45
CA PRO A 827 7.62 24.58 22.23
C PRO A 827 6.94 24.08 20.95
N SER A 828 6.53 22.81 20.93
CA SER A 828 5.96 22.15 19.73
C SER A 828 4.43 22.20 19.68
N MET A 829 3.78 22.93 20.59
CA MET A 829 2.32 22.91 20.70
C MET A 829 1.61 23.49 19.46
N ASP A 830 2.25 24.39 18.71
CA ASP A 830 1.62 25.14 17.61
C ASP A 830 2.47 25.21 16.34
N ASP A 831 3.15 24.12 16.00
CA ASP A 831 4.12 24.07 14.89
C ASP A 831 4.03 22.73 14.14
N VAL A 832 3.59 22.76 12.89
CA VAL A 832 3.49 21.57 12.02
C VAL A 832 4.86 21.12 11.55
N GLY A 833 5.78 22.04 11.30
CA GLY A 833 7.15 21.72 10.92
C GLY A 833 7.86 20.85 11.96
N LEU A 834 7.70 21.19 13.24
CA LEU A 834 8.19 20.39 14.36
C LEU A 834 7.55 19.00 14.45
N LEU A 835 6.29 18.84 14.03
CA LEU A 835 5.63 17.52 13.99
C LEU A 835 6.12 16.63 12.83
N CYS A 836 6.55 17.25 11.72
CA CYS A 836 7.02 16.52 10.53
C CYS A 836 8.48 16.04 10.66
N GLY A 837 9.35 16.87 11.24
CA GLY A 837 10.78 16.57 11.36
C GLY A 837 11.57 16.81 10.05
N GLY A 838 12.72 16.16 9.94
CA GLY A 838 13.58 16.24 8.75
C GLY A 838 12.93 15.67 7.49
N TRP A 839 13.61 15.84 6.36
CA TRP A 839 13.12 15.39 5.04
C TRP A 839 11.75 15.94 4.64
N THR A 840 11.39 17.12 5.14
CA THR A 840 10.08 17.73 4.89
C THR A 840 10.24 19.13 4.34
N GLN A 841 9.84 19.38 3.08
CA GLN A 841 9.99 20.66 2.34
C GLN A 841 11.45 21.09 2.10
N GLN A 842 12.36 20.83 3.04
CA GLN A 842 13.80 20.99 2.99
C GLN A 842 14.47 19.79 3.64
N TRP A 843 15.76 19.59 3.36
CA TRP A 843 16.54 18.46 3.88
C TRP A 843 16.50 18.39 5.41
N GLN A 844 16.85 19.48 6.09
CA GLN A 844 16.82 19.56 7.55
C GLN A 844 15.38 19.69 8.12
N GLY A 845 14.35 19.75 7.27
CA GLY A 845 13.01 20.15 7.66
C GLY A 845 12.86 21.67 7.74
N VAL A 846 11.66 22.12 8.10
CA VAL A 846 11.33 23.52 8.33
C VAL A 846 10.55 23.65 9.63
N MET A 847 10.63 24.80 10.29
CA MET A 847 9.74 25.14 11.42
C MET A 847 8.61 26.05 10.96
N GLY A 848 7.54 26.10 11.74
CA GLY A 848 6.37 26.92 11.50
C GLY A 848 5.32 26.26 10.61
N ASN A 849 4.25 27.01 10.33
CA ASN A 849 3.04 26.50 9.68
C ASN A 849 2.90 26.96 8.22
N ASP A 850 3.67 27.96 7.78
CA ASP A 850 3.49 28.63 6.48
C ASP A 850 3.65 27.70 5.27
N LYS A 851 4.49 26.67 5.41
CA LYS A 851 4.74 25.67 4.36
C LYS A 851 3.76 24.49 4.39
N PHE A 852 2.80 24.50 5.32
CA PHE A 852 1.88 23.38 5.56
C PHE A 852 0.41 23.81 5.47
N PRO A 853 -0.05 24.36 4.33
CA PRO A 853 -1.44 24.74 4.16
C PRO A 853 -2.36 23.51 4.30
N GLY A 854 -3.40 23.64 5.14
CA GLY A 854 -4.36 22.57 5.39
C GLY A 854 -3.90 21.50 6.39
N TYR A 855 -2.71 21.62 6.97
CA TYR A 855 -2.27 20.79 8.10
C TYR A 855 -2.71 21.42 9.43
N GLN A 856 -2.69 20.62 10.50
CA GLN A 856 -3.06 21.07 11.84
C GLN A 856 -1.91 20.84 12.82
N SER A 857 -1.51 21.90 13.52
CA SER A 857 -0.70 21.78 14.73
C SER A 857 -1.53 21.14 15.85
N ILE A 858 -0.90 20.72 16.95
CA ILE A 858 -1.63 20.15 18.10
C ILE A 858 -2.62 21.17 18.68
N LYS A 859 -2.21 22.43 18.82
CA LYS A 859 -3.09 23.53 19.24
C LYS A 859 -4.21 23.75 18.24
N GLY A 860 -3.91 23.78 16.94
CA GLY A 860 -4.92 23.90 15.88
C GLY A 860 -5.96 22.79 15.95
N ALA A 861 -5.53 21.53 16.10
CA ALA A 861 -6.41 20.37 16.24
C ALA A 861 -7.27 20.45 17.50
N LEU A 862 -6.69 20.78 18.66
CA LEU A 862 -7.43 20.94 19.92
C LEU A 862 -8.49 22.05 19.82
N LEU A 863 -8.14 23.21 19.26
CA LEU A 863 -9.08 24.32 19.05
C LEU A 863 -10.21 23.95 18.09
N ASN A 864 -9.94 23.10 17.10
CA ASN A 864 -10.95 22.61 16.15
C ASN A 864 -11.88 21.57 16.78
N MET A 865 -11.40 20.78 17.74
CA MET A 865 -12.20 19.78 18.46
C MET A 865 -13.11 20.41 19.52
N TYR A 866 -12.76 21.60 20.04
CA TYR A 866 -13.49 22.28 21.11
C TYR A 866 -14.62 23.18 20.57
N SER A 867 -15.83 23.04 21.11
CA SER A 867 -16.96 23.93 20.78
C SER A 867 -16.80 25.30 21.43
N ASP A 868 -16.24 25.33 22.63
CA ASP A 868 -15.87 26.56 23.33
C ASP A 868 -14.34 26.67 23.38
N LYS A 869 -13.78 27.45 22.46
CA LYS A 869 -12.33 27.65 22.33
C LYS A 869 -11.72 28.38 23.52
N SER A 870 -12.51 29.13 24.30
CA SER A 870 -12.02 29.84 25.50
C SER A 870 -11.55 28.91 26.61
N LYS A 871 -11.99 27.64 26.57
CA LYS A 871 -11.51 26.58 27.46
C LYS A 871 -10.07 26.15 27.18
N ILE A 872 -9.51 26.50 26.03
CA ILE A 872 -8.11 26.26 25.72
C ILE A 872 -7.35 27.57 25.93
N THR A 873 -6.57 27.61 27.01
CA THR A 873 -5.58 28.67 27.21
C THR A 873 -4.21 28.13 26.81
N SER A 874 -3.35 28.97 26.24
CA SER A 874 -2.03 28.51 25.79
C SER A 874 -0.95 29.54 26.01
N MET A 875 0.24 29.06 26.35
CA MET A 875 1.47 29.84 26.49
C MET A 875 2.65 28.94 26.11
N ARG A 876 3.60 29.44 25.32
CA ARG A 876 4.73 28.63 24.85
C ARG A 876 5.61 28.19 26.03
N GLY A 877 5.97 29.11 26.93
CA GLY A 877 6.77 28.84 28.12
C GLY A 877 8.26 28.80 27.80
N ILE A 878 8.67 27.89 26.92
CA ILE A 878 10.05 27.72 26.45
C ILE A 878 10.10 27.59 24.92
N ASP A 879 11.19 28.01 24.29
CA ASP A 879 11.47 27.68 22.90
C ASP A 879 11.99 26.24 22.73
N ILE A 880 12.21 25.82 21.48
CA ILE A 880 12.63 24.45 21.16
C ILE A 880 14.03 24.11 21.70
N ASN A 881 14.84 25.11 22.05
CA ASN A 881 16.16 24.96 22.65
C ASN A 881 16.11 24.99 24.18
N GLY A 882 14.92 25.07 24.77
CA GLY A 882 14.72 25.11 26.22
C GLY A 882 14.92 26.49 26.85
N VAL A 883 15.01 27.57 26.06
CA VAL A 883 15.14 28.93 26.58
C VAL A 883 13.76 29.45 26.97
N ALA A 884 13.63 29.97 28.19
CA ALA A 884 12.37 30.54 28.67
C ALA A 884 11.94 31.74 27.81
N THR A 885 10.74 31.66 27.23
CA THR A 885 10.11 32.73 26.45
C THR A 885 9.09 33.50 27.27
N ASP A 886 8.57 32.89 28.33
CA ASP A 886 7.50 33.44 29.17
C ASP A 886 7.78 33.25 30.67
N PRO A 887 7.21 34.08 31.57
CA PRO A 887 7.41 33.93 33.00
C PRO A 887 6.78 32.64 33.55
N LEU A 888 7.58 31.83 34.26
CA LEU A 888 7.12 30.60 34.92
C LEU A 888 5.94 30.84 35.88
N ALA A 889 5.90 32.00 36.54
CA ALA A 889 4.80 32.37 37.43
C ALA A 889 3.45 32.42 36.69
N THR A 890 3.45 32.94 35.45
CA THR A 890 2.24 33.01 34.62
C THR A 890 1.80 31.62 34.17
N ALA A 891 2.73 30.77 33.72
CA ALA A 891 2.41 29.39 33.36
C ALA A 891 1.83 28.59 34.55
N LYS A 892 2.37 28.77 35.76
CA LYS A 892 1.84 28.16 37.00
C LYS A 892 0.42 28.63 37.30
N ALA A 893 0.13 29.92 37.16
CA ALA A 893 -1.21 30.45 37.37
C ALA A 893 -2.22 29.90 36.36
N MET A 894 -1.84 29.78 35.08
CA MET A 894 -2.68 29.19 34.04
C MET A 894 -2.93 27.69 34.28
N ALA A 895 -1.90 26.95 34.70
CA ALA A 895 -2.03 25.54 35.06
C ALA A 895 -2.99 25.33 36.25
N GLN A 896 -2.96 26.21 37.27
CA GLN A 896 -3.87 26.15 38.42
C GLN A 896 -5.33 26.46 38.04
N ALA A 897 -5.56 27.28 37.03
CA ALA A 897 -6.90 27.62 36.54
C ALA A 897 -7.51 26.55 35.59
N ALA A 898 -6.66 25.68 35.03
CA ALA A 898 -7.06 24.60 34.15
C ALA A 898 -7.40 23.31 34.90
N GLU A 899 -8.22 22.46 34.29
CA GLU A 899 -8.49 21.11 34.80
C GLU A 899 -7.39 20.14 34.38
N TYR A 900 -6.82 20.34 33.18
CA TYR A 900 -5.69 19.58 32.67
C TYR A 900 -4.64 20.52 32.08
N THR A 901 -3.37 20.16 32.26
CA THR A 901 -2.26 20.77 31.50
C THR A 901 -1.77 19.76 30.48
N ILE A 902 -1.71 20.17 29.21
CA ILE A 902 -1.07 19.41 28.13
C ILE A 902 0.25 20.11 27.82
N VAL A 903 1.36 19.39 27.98
CA VAL A 903 2.70 19.87 27.67
C VAL A 903 3.17 19.16 26.41
N VAL A 904 3.46 19.93 25.35
CA VAL A 904 3.92 19.41 24.05
C VAL A 904 5.38 19.78 23.87
N VAL A 905 6.24 18.77 23.99
CA VAL A 905 7.70 18.88 23.85
C VAL A 905 8.18 17.93 22.76
N GLY A 906 9.38 18.17 22.26
CA GLY A 906 10.02 17.35 21.24
C GLY A 906 11.33 18.00 20.81
N GLU A 907 11.79 17.61 19.64
CA GLU A 907 13.06 18.06 19.06
C GLU A 907 12.80 19.03 17.90
N ALA A 908 13.79 19.86 17.58
CA ALA A 908 13.79 20.60 16.32
C ALA A 908 13.93 19.63 15.13
N PRO A 909 13.53 20.02 13.90
CA PRO A 909 13.74 19.18 12.73
C PRO A 909 15.25 19.05 12.46
N TYR A 910 15.70 17.84 12.16
CA TYR A 910 17.10 17.54 11.79
C TYR A 910 17.15 16.39 10.80
N ALA A 911 18.24 16.31 10.03
CA ALA A 911 18.59 15.15 9.24
C ALA A 911 20.11 14.92 9.28
N GLU A 912 20.53 13.66 9.32
CA GLU A 912 21.93 13.25 9.19
C GLU A 912 22.86 13.91 10.23
N MET A 913 24.10 14.24 9.87
CA MET A 913 25.14 14.76 10.78
C MET A 913 24.70 15.95 11.65
N VAL A 914 23.79 16.80 11.16
CA VAL A 914 23.29 17.96 11.92
C VAL A 914 22.50 17.52 13.16
N GLY A 915 21.83 16.37 13.10
CA GLY A 915 21.09 15.80 14.22
C GLY A 915 21.94 14.98 15.19
N ASN A 916 23.26 14.89 15.00
CA ASN A 916 24.11 14.17 15.95
C ASN A 916 24.05 14.84 17.33
N ILE A 917 23.82 14.03 18.37
CA ILE A 917 23.73 14.47 19.76
C ILE A 917 24.85 13.85 20.61
N PRO A 918 25.38 14.60 21.61
CA PRO A 918 26.44 14.09 22.48
C PRO A 918 25.95 12.99 23.44
N ASP A 919 24.67 12.99 23.79
CA ASP A 919 24.02 12.03 24.69
C ASP A 919 22.55 11.81 24.28
N ALA A 920 22.00 10.60 24.53
CA ALA A 920 20.60 10.23 24.25
C ALA A 920 19.76 10.10 25.54
N THR A 921 20.12 10.83 26.60
CA THR A 921 19.52 10.74 27.94
C THR A 921 18.05 11.11 27.99
#